data_AF-A0A812ZV46-F1
#
_entry.id   AF-A0A812ZV46-F1
#
_cell.length_a   1.000
_cell.length_b   1.000
_cell.length_c   1.000
_cell.angle_alpha   90.00
_cell.angle_beta   90.00
_cell.angle_gamma   90.00
#
_symmetry.space_group_name_H-M   'P 1'
#
loop_
_entity.id
_entity.type
_entity.pdbx_description
1 polymer ?
#
loop_
_entity_poly.entity_id
_entity_poly.type
_entity_poly.pdbx_seq_one_letter_code
_entity_poly.pdbx_strand_id
1 'polypeptide(L)'
;EIERLTGQGVAITPDTLKIAENAALILPLHGAVDRAREARRGDDRIGTTGRGIGPAYEDKVGRRAIRICDLSDRDLLAKRVNSLLVHHNALFRGLDLPEVEADDLIEQLHAIAPKIQPYADRVWQRLDEARRQGKRILFEGAQGAMLDVDHGTYPFVTSSNTLGGQAAAGSGVAPGSLGMVLGITKAYTTRVGSGPFPTELDDEIGRRLGERGHEFGTVTGRARRCGWFDAVMVRQAVTIGGIDGIALTKLDVLDGFEQLQVCTGYRIDGALLDHLPAQPALQARAEPVYERFEGWSDSTQGARSWADLPATAVKYIRRIEELIAAPVALLSTSPERDDTILAPSERPSSFISSRDQMATSPASPNGETIALNQSIDLLPGERLPEFDSPQAEAYGARERQTGNPLMVLIARPDLAPRRDVMGKLVRQERLSMLSALSWGIADWPPAGGQRFVAVFPRPRGRRLQPEPGARFEPWREDEILRRLIEPVTPVLRDLEARSITHRAIRADNIFLEGSAEGTCMLGECVMAPPAMDQPAIYEPIEGMLALPGGRGRGFAADDLYALGVTIAVLLAGGDPVEGLDEQARIESKIHRGSYATLIGRTRLSLPMMEVLRGLLCDQRVERWTLHDLELWLGGRRLSPKQPSLPIRGQRPYSVEGTSHWSARAVAAALGLNWEAGVAALKRNDLATWVRRSLSDEELAERVASAGGVGAGASRGGGGLRDRLVSRILMTLDPSAPVRLRGFAADIDAVGQAVSVHYDDPALRQAFGELVQAKLPQAWLDSQLLSRSEHGMLRKSFDVMHHFMSRSEAGCGIERCLYEYNEHLPCLSPNLQGDYVSESADLLPALERVAASGTLPNSPIDRHIAAFACARVKGIPDRLLRTMADGDNVILQQLSVAYFLAEVQRATGQSGFPHLSAWVARLLAPVVEAFHNRDRRKAAAEAIEKAAASGNLLALARAADDPDARQYDETGFAQARAEYAAMAQEIAELESGKLVDPAHVRLRSRQASSLVAGCALGAIFALPILAVLLPSLLVLSVCLLPTLGAYVADRYRDKSLAITVGLLNICGALPALGQLWSRGQTLIAAGEVLGDVFLWLLAYGAAGVGWILFSMMPPVVMTYLSLSGTARAQELRDRQEKLIEIWGKEVADQDDGEEE
;
A
#
# COMPACT_ATOMS: atom_id res chain seq x y z
N GLU A 1 37.93 -17.99 -8.86
CA GLU A 1 37.44 -16.60 -8.75
C GLU A 1 37.67 -16.04 -7.36
N ILE A 2 37.13 -16.66 -6.31
CA ILE A 2 37.34 -16.25 -4.90
C ILE A 2 38.82 -16.01 -4.58
N GLU A 3 39.68 -16.98 -4.88
CA GLU A 3 41.14 -16.86 -4.65
C GLU A 3 41.77 -15.68 -5.43
N ARG A 4 41.35 -15.46 -6.69
CA ARG A 4 41.85 -14.36 -7.55
C ARG A 4 41.51 -13.00 -6.95
N LEU A 5 40.25 -12.80 -6.56
CA LEU A 5 39.78 -11.54 -5.97
C LEU A 5 40.37 -11.30 -4.58
N THR A 6 40.52 -12.36 -3.79
CA THR A 6 41.20 -12.30 -2.48
C THR A 6 42.66 -11.89 -2.65
N GLY A 7 43.35 -12.43 -3.66
CA GLY A 7 44.72 -12.01 -4.03
C GLY A 7 44.82 -10.57 -4.52
N GLN A 8 43.71 -9.95 -4.97
CA GLN A 8 43.61 -8.54 -5.33
C GLN A 8 43.23 -7.64 -4.13
N GLY A 9 43.12 -8.20 -2.92
CA GLY A 9 42.77 -7.47 -1.70
C GLY A 9 41.27 -7.33 -1.42
N VAL A 10 40.41 -8.00 -2.18
CA VAL A 10 38.95 -7.99 -1.94
C VAL A 10 38.58 -9.05 -0.91
N ALA A 11 38.04 -8.64 0.23
CA ALA A 11 37.58 -9.55 1.27
C ALA A 11 36.27 -10.25 0.86
N ILE A 12 36.34 -11.54 0.57
CA ILE A 12 35.17 -12.38 0.27
C ILE A 12 34.88 -13.25 1.49
N THR A 13 33.73 -13.03 2.11
CA THR A 13 33.28 -13.77 3.29
C THR A 13 31.84 -14.24 3.09
N PRO A 14 31.35 -15.18 3.92
CA PRO A 14 29.93 -15.55 3.92
C PRO A 14 28.96 -14.38 4.14
N ASP A 15 29.41 -13.22 4.62
CA ASP A 15 28.55 -12.05 4.77
C ASP A 15 28.40 -11.25 3.47
N THR A 16 29.43 -11.28 2.62
CA THR A 16 29.48 -10.52 1.36
C THR A 16 29.11 -11.36 0.13
N LEU A 17 29.26 -12.69 0.20
CA LEU A 17 28.87 -13.63 -0.84
C LEU A 17 27.92 -14.69 -0.30
N LYS A 18 26.78 -14.88 -0.96
CA LYS A 18 25.86 -16.00 -0.73
C LYS A 18 25.60 -16.76 -2.03
N ILE A 19 25.55 -18.08 -1.94
CA ILE A 19 25.24 -18.99 -3.03
C ILE A 19 23.93 -19.69 -2.70
N ALA A 20 22.98 -19.72 -3.64
CA ALA A 20 21.72 -20.40 -3.40
C ALA A 20 21.96 -21.90 -3.23
N GLU A 21 21.47 -22.48 -2.13
CA GLU A 21 21.64 -23.91 -1.83
C GLU A 21 21.06 -24.83 -2.92
N ASN A 22 20.10 -24.35 -3.69
CA ASN A 22 19.48 -25.08 -4.80
C ASN A 22 20.18 -24.87 -6.17
N ALA A 23 21.29 -24.13 -6.22
CA ALA A 23 22.04 -23.92 -7.46
C ALA A 23 22.62 -25.23 -8.00
N ALA A 24 22.47 -25.46 -9.30
CA ALA A 24 23.02 -26.63 -9.98
C ALA A 24 24.54 -26.47 -10.21
N LEU A 25 25.26 -27.58 -10.10
CA LEU A 25 26.70 -27.62 -10.30
C LEU A 25 27.05 -27.95 -11.75
N ILE A 26 28.05 -27.25 -12.28
CA ILE A 26 28.71 -27.64 -13.52
C ILE A 26 29.87 -28.56 -13.16
N LEU A 27 29.81 -29.80 -13.62
CA LEU A 27 30.80 -30.83 -13.36
C LEU A 27 31.79 -30.97 -14.53
N PRO A 28 32.99 -31.54 -14.31
CA PRO A 28 33.98 -31.74 -15.39
C PRO A 28 33.41 -32.50 -16.60
N LEU A 29 32.53 -33.46 -16.35
CA LEU A 29 31.87 -34.25 -17.39
C LEU A 29 31.02 -33.39 -18.33
N HIS A 30 30.36 -32.34 -17.83
CA HIS A 30 29.55 -31.44 -18.66
C HIS A 30 30.42 -30.71 -19.68
N GLY A 31 31.61 -30.26 -19.27
CA GLY A 31 32.56 -29.60 -20.16
C GLY A 31 33.09 -30.55 -21.24
N ALA A 32 33.34 -31.82 -20.90
CA ALA A 32 33.76 -32.84 -21.87
C ALA A 32 32.67 -33.10 -22.93
N VAL A 33 31.42 -33.29 -22.49
CA VAL A 33 30.26 -33.49 -23.39
C VAL A 33 30.04 -32.28 -24.30
N ASP A 34 30.10 -31.06 -23.75
CA ASP A 34 29.93 -29.80 -24.51
C ASP A 34 30.95 -29.70 -25.66
N ARG A 35 32.24 -29.89 -25.34
CA ARG A 35 33.31 -29.86 -26.35
C ARG A 35 33.17 -30.97 -27.40
N ALA A 36 32.82 -32.19 -26.99
CA ALA A 36 32.66 -33.31 -27.91
C ALA A 36 31.45 -33.13 -28.85
N ARG A 37 30.32 -32.64 -28.32
CA ARG A 37 29.12 -32.33 -29.12
C ARG A 37 29.40 -31.21 -30.13
N GLU A 38 30.09 -30.15 -29.72
CA GLU A 38 30.49 -29.08 -30.65
C GLU A 38 31.47 -29.57 -31.72
N ALA A 39 32.46 -30.39 -31.36
CA ALA A 39 33.41 -30.93 -32.34
C ALA A 39 32.71 -31.76 -33.44
N ARG A 40 31.70 -32.56 -33.05
CA ARG A 40 30.92 -33.40 -33.98
C ARG A 40 29.96 -32.62 -34.89
N ARG A 41 29.59 -31.38 -34.52
CA ARG A 41 28.71 -30.53 -35.34
C ARG A 41 29.40 -29.97 -36.59
N GLY A 42 30.72 -30.10 -36.73
CA GLY A 42 31.42 -29.69 -37.96
C GLY A 42 31.26 -28.19 -38.24
N ASP A 43 30.62 -27.85 -39.36
CA ASP A 43 30.34 -26.46 -39.76
C ASP A 43 29.09 -25.88 -39.07
N ASP A 44 28.20 -26.72 -38.54
CA ASP A 44 26.98 -26.32 -37.81
C ASP A 44 27.22 -26.09 -36.31
N ARG A 45 28.44 -25.67 -35.95
CA ARG A 45 28.79 -25.36 -34.55
C ARG A 45 27.96 -24.19 -34.04
N ILE A 46 27.48 -24.31 -32.81
CA ILE A 46 26.81 -23.20 -32.12
C ILE A 46 27.85 -22.12 -31.77
N GLY A 47 29.06 -22.54 -31.40
CA GLY A 47 30.09 -21.69 -30.82
C GLY A 47 29.97 -21.59 -29.30
N THR A 48 29.72 -22.71 -28.62
CA THR A 48 29.62 -22.71 -27.15
C THR A 48 30.95 -22.34 -26.50
N THR A 49 30.93 -21.97 -25.22
CA THR A 49 32.15 -21.65 -24.46
C THR A 49 32.96 -22.90 -24.09
N GLY A 50 32.46 -24.11 -24.37
CA GLY A 50 33.10 -25.38 -23.98
C GLY A 50 33.20 -25.61 -22.47
N ARG A 51 32.38 -24.90 -21.69
CA ARG A 51 32.38 -24.92 -20.22
C ARG A 51 31.31 -25.83 -19.62
N GLY A 52 30.46 -26.46 -20.43
CA GLY A 52 29.44 -27.38 -19.94
C GLY A 52 28.14 -26.71 -19.50
N ILE A 53 27.85 -25.49 -19.95
CA ILE A 53 26.62 -24.76 -19.59
C ILE A 53 25.39 -25.52 -20.09
N GLY A 54 25.38 -25.89 -21.38
CA GLY A 54 24.25 -26.60 -21.99
C GLY A 54 23.95 -27.94 -21.32
N PRO A 55 24.93 -28.87 -21.22
CA PRO A 55 24.72 -30.15 -20.54
C PRO A 55 24.28 -30.01 -19.08
N ALA A 56 24.80 -29.02 -18.33
CA ALA A 56 24.36 -28.79 -16.95
C ALA A 56 22.89 -28.32 -16.86
N TYR A 57 22.45 -27.45 -17.78
CA TYR A 57 21.04 -27.05 -17.86
C TYR A 57 20.13 -28.19 -18.34
N GLU A 58 20.60 -29.03 -19.26
CA GLU A 58 19.91 -30.26 -19.69
C GLU A 58 19.66 -31.18 -18.50
N ASP A 59 20.64 -31.35 -17.62
CA ASP A 59 20.51 -32.16 -16.41
C ASP A 59 19.60 -31.52 -15.36
N LYS A 60 19.57 -30.18 -15.28
CA LYS A 60 18.66 -29.45 -14.41
C LYS A 60 17.21 -29.73 -14.79
N VAL A 61 16.85 -29.59 -16.07
CA VAL A 61 15.49 -29.86 -16.56
C VAL A 61 15.19 -31.36 -16.62
N GLY A 62 16.22 -32.17 -16.85
CA GLY A 62 16.20 -33.63 -16.75
C GLY A 62 16.16 -34.16 -15.31
N ARG A 63 16.12 -33.28 -14.30
CA ARG A 63 15.97 -33.58 -12.86
C ARG A 63 17.07 -34.48 -12.30
N ARG A 64 18.27 -34.43 -12.87
CA ARG A 64 19.44 -35.23 -12.47
C ARG A 64 20.68 -34.40 -12.09
N ALA A 65 20.60 -33.08 -12.20
CA ALA A 65 21.69 -32.20 -11.79
C ALA A 65 22.03 -32.35 -10.30
N ILE A 66 23.32 -32.40 -10.00
CA ILE A 66 23.85 -32.24 -8.65
C ILE A 66 23.74 -30.76 -8.25
N ARG A 67 23.33 -30.48 -7.02
CA ARG A 67 23.15 -29.12 -6.48
C ARG A 67 24.06 -28.85 -5.29
N ILE A 68 24.22 -27.59 -4.93
CA ILE A 68 25.03 -27.16 -3.77
C ILE A 68 24.61 -27.88 -2.47
N CYS A 69 23.30 -28.01 -2.22
CA CYS A 69 22.76 -28.71 -1.06
C CYS A 69 23.11 -30.21 -1.02
N ASP A 70 23.44 -30.83 -2.15
CA ASP A 70 23.79 -32.25 -2.18
C ASP A 70 25.21 -32.48 -1.62
N LEU A 71 26.06 -31.44 -1.59
CA LEU A 71 27.43 -31.55 -1.12
C LEU A 71 27.53 -31.81 0.40
N SER A 72 26.49 -31.53 1.17
CA SER A 72 26.48 -31.72 2.63
C SER A 72 26.19 -33.15 3.07
N ASP A 73 25.66 -34.00 2.19
CA ASP A 73 25.31 -35.39 2.49
C ASP A 73 26.07 -36.32 1.54
N ARG A 74 27.08 -37.00 2.08
CA ARG A 74 27.96 -37.90 1.33
C ARG A 74 27.21 -39.07 0.69
N ASP A 75 26.27 -39.67 1.42
CA ASP A 75 25.56 -40.86 0.94
C ASP A 75 24.55 -40.48 -0.15
N LEU A 76 23.87 -39.34 0.02
CA LEU A 76 22.99 -38.79 -1.01
C LEU A 76 23.79 -38.38 -2.26
N LEU A 77 24.94 -37.72 -2.08
CA LEU A 77 25.81 -37.33 -3.19
C LEU A 77 26.25 -38.54 -4.00
N ALA A 78 26.71 -39.60 -3.33
CA ALA A 78 27.11 -40.84 -3.98
C ALA A 78 25.96 -41.46 -4.79
N LYS A 79 24.75 -41.53 -4.23
CA LYS A 79 23.57 -42.03 -4.97
C LYS A 79 23.25 -41.18 -6.20
N ARG A 80 23.31 -39.85 -6.08
CA ARG A 80 23.02 -38.94 -7.19
C ARG A 80 24.10 -38.99 -8.28
N VAL A 81 25.38 -39.05 -7.91
CA VAL A 81 26.48 -39.20 -8.87
C VAL A 81 26.35 -40.52 -9.64
N ASN A 82 26.11 -41.63 -8.96
CA ASN A 82 25.89 -42.91 -9.63
C ASN A 82 24.72 -42.85 -10.62
N SER A 83 23.58 -42.27 -10.20
CA SER A 83 22.42 -42.09 -11.10
C SER A 83 22.72 -41.17 -12.29
N LEU A 84 23.52 -40.12 -12.09
CA LEU A 84 23.94 -39.20 -13.13
C LEU A 84 24.83 -39.90 -14.17
N LEU A 85 25.76 -40.73 -13.71
CA LEU A 85 26.72 -41.45 -14.55
C LEU A 85 26.07 -42.56 -15.38
N VAL A 86 24.95 -43.14 -14.97
CA VAL A 86 24.16 -44.05 -15.83
C VAL A 86 23.81 -43.37 -17.16
N HIS A 87 23.42 -42.09 -17.11
CA HIS A 87 23.11 -41.31 -18.31
C HIS A 87 24.38 -40.86 -19.04
N HIS A 88 25.33 -40.26 -18.32
CA HIS A 88 26.50 -39.66 -18.97
C HIS A 88 27.50 -40.68 -19.48
N ASN A 89 27.76 -41.81 -18.79
CA ASN A 89 28.70 -42.81 -19.32
C ASN A 89 28.17 -43.48 -20.60
N ALA A 90 26.84 -43.62 -20.74
CA ALA A 90 26.25 -44.02 -22.02
C ALA A 90 26.49 -42.99 -23.13
N LEU A 91 26.37 -41.68 -22.82
CA LEU A 91 26.71 -40.61 -23.75
C LEU A 91 28.21 -40.57 -24.08
N PHE A 92 29.07 -40.76 -23.10
CA PHE A 92 30.53 -40.77 -23.26
C PHE A 92 30.97 -41.89 -24.19
N ARG A 93 30.44 -43.11 -24.02
CA ARG A 93 30.63 -44.22 -24.98
C ARG A 93 30.19 -43.83 -26.38
N GLY A 94 29.00 -43.23 -26.50
CA GLY A 94 28.50 -42.76 -27.79
C GLY A 94 29.32 -41.62 -28.40
N LEU A 95 30.06 -40.86 -27.58
CA LEU A 95 30.91 -39.73 -27.93
C LEU A 95 32.40 -40.09 -28.09
N ASP A 96 32.77 -41.37 -27.96
CA ASP A 96 34.15 -41.86 -27.95
C ASP A 96 35.03 -41.20 -26.86
N LEU A 97 34.43 -40.90 -25.70
CA LEU A 97 35.10 -40.35 -24.53
C LEU A 97 35.31 -41.44 -23.46
N PRO A 98 36.40 -41.37 -22.66
CA PRO A 98 36.62 -42.30 -21.55
C PRO A 98 35.55 -42.11 -20.47
N GLU A 99 34.91 -43.20 -20.05
CA GLU A 99 33.88 -43.17 -19.01
C GLU A 99 34.41 -42.55 -17.70
N VAL A 100 33.53 -41.91 -16.95
CA VAL A 100 33.86 -41.25 -15.69
C VAL A 100 33.61 -42.23 -14.55
N GLU A 101 34.64 -42.43 -13.72
CA GLU A 101 34.54 -43.23 -12.50
C GLU A 101 33.82 -42.45 -11.39
N ALA A 102 32.88 -43.10 -10.71
CA ALA A 102 32.03 -42.45 -9.71
C ALA A 102 32.82 -41.97 -8.49
N ASP A 103 33.73 -42.82 -7.99
CA ASP A 103 34.52 -42.54 -6.79
C ASP A 103 35.43 -41.32 -6.99
N ASP A 104 36.10 -41.24 -8.15
CA ASP A 104 36.95 -40.08 -8.50
C ASP A 104 36.17 -38.76 -8.51
N LEU A 105 34.97 -38.76 -9.09
CA LEU A 105 34.13 -37.56 -9.15
C LEU A 105 33.60 -37.17 -7.76
N ILE A 106 33.24 -38.16 -6.94
CA ILE A 106 32.80 -37.94 -5.56
C ILE A 106 33.94 -37.35 -4.73
N GLU A 107 35.17 -37.87 -4.86
CA GLU A 107 36.34 -37.34 -4.17
C GLU A 107 36.65 -35.90 -4.57
N GLN A 108 36.58 -35.57 -5.86
CA GLN A 108 36.76 -34.19 -6.35
C GLN A 108 35.71 -33.23 -5.77
N LEU A 109 34.45 -33.66 -5.70
CA LEU A 109 33.37 -32.85 -5.11
C LEU A 109 33.55 -32.67 -3.60
N HIS A 110 33.98 -33.71 -2.88
CA HIS A 110 34.31 -33.60 -1.46
C HIS A 110 35.49 -32.67 -1.18
N ALA A 111 36.50 -32.66 -2.04
CA ALA A 111 37.64 -31.74 -1.89
C ALA A 111 37.24 -30.26 -2.04
N ILE A 112 36.19 -29.98 -2.83
CA ILE A 112 35.70 -28.61 -3.06
C ILE A 112 34.64 -28.19 -2.04
N ALA A 113 33.83 -29.13 -1.53
CA ALA A 113 32.69 -28.85 -0.66
C ALA A 113 33.02 -27.92 0.54
N PRO A 114 34.10 -28.13 1.32
CA PRO A 114 34.45 -27.24 2.44
C PRO A 114 34.75 -25.79 2.03
N LYS A 115 35.18 -25.57 0.77
CA LYS A 115 35.51 -24.24 0.26
C LYS A 115 34.27 -23.45 -0.18
N ILE A 116 33.16 -24.13 -0.48
CA ILE A 116 31.95 -23.52 -1.07
C ILE A 116 30.77 -23.53 -0.10
N GLN A 117 30.61 -24.58 0.69
CA GLN A 117 29.51 -24.72 1.66
C GLN A 117 29.35 -23.53 2.62
N PRO A 118 30.41 -22.85 3.10
CA PRO A 118 30.25 -21.69 3.97
C PRO A 118 29.44 -20.54 3.34
N TYR A 119 29.36 -20.48 2.02
CA TYR A 119 28.61 -19.46 1.28
C TYR A 119 27.16 -19.89 0.96
N ALA A 120 26.80 -21.17 1.16
CA ALA A 120 25.46 -21.68 0.84
C ALA A 120 24.40 -21.07 1.79
N ASP A 121 23.28 -20.59 1.24
CA ASP A 121 22.20 -19.98 2.03
C ASP A 121 20.84 -20.07 1.29
N ARG A 122 19.76 -19.81 2.03
CA ARG A 122 18.39 -19.66 1.54
C ARG A 122 18.22 -18.28 0.90
N VAL A 123 18.82 -18.10 -0.28
CA VAL A 123 18.88 -16.80 -0.98
C VAL A 123 17.50 -16.18 -1.19
N TRP A 124 16.47 -16.96 -1.53
CA TRP A 124 15.10 -16.45 -1.71
C TRP A 124 14.58 -15.74 -0.44
N GLN A 125 14.85 -16.31 0.74
CA GLN A 125 14.41 -15.75 2.02
C GLN A 125 15.20 -14.48 2.34
N ARG A 126 16.51 -14.48 2.06
CA ARG A 126 17.38 -13.32 2.29
C ARG A 126 17.00 -12.13 1.40
N LEU A 127 16.65 -12.39 0.14
CA LEU A 127 16.17 -11.37 -0.78
C LEU A 127 14.80 -10.84 -0.39
N ASP A 128 13.87 -11.70 0.04
CA ASP A 128 12.56 -11.28 0.54
C ASP A 128 12.67 -10.45 1.83
N GLU A 129 13.56 -10.82 2.74
CA GLU A 129 13.84 -10.03 3.95
C GLU A 129 14.49 -8.68 3.61
N ALA A 130 15.49 -8.66 2.73
CA ALA A 130 16.09 -7.41 2.26
C ALA A 130 15.05 -6.49 1.61
N ARG A 131 14.12 -7.05 0.83
CA ARG A 131 12.99 -6.33 0.23
C ARG A 131 12.03 -5.78 1.28
N ARG A 132 11.62 -6.58 2.27
CA ARG A 132 10.74 -6.13 3.38
C ARG A 132 11.38 -5.01 4.19
N GLN A 133 12.71 -5.02 4.32
CA GLN A 133 13.50 -3.97 4.95
C GLN A 133 13.73 -2.73 4.06
N GLY A 134 13.18 -2.69 2.84
CA GLY A 134 13.36 -1.57 1.91
C GLY A 134 14.77 -1.43 1.32
N LYS A 135 15.60 -2.49 1.36
CA LYS A 135 16.95 -2.47 0.77
C LYS A 135 16.88 -2.51 -0.76
N ARG A 136 17.81 -1.83 -1.41
CA ARG A 136 17.96 -1.87 -2.87
C ARG A 136 18.60 -3.19 -3.30
N ILE A 137 18.01 -3.84 -4.29
CA ILE A 137 18.48 -5.11 -4.87
C ILE A 137 18.71 -4.87 -6.35
N LEU A 138 19.92 -5.16 -6.83
CA LEU A 138 20.26 -5.12 -8.25
C LEU A 138 20.42 -6.56 -8.75
N PHE A 139 19.70 -6.90 -9.80
CA PHE A 139 19.86 -8.17 -10.51
C PHE A 139 20.75 -7.94 -11.71
N GLU A 140 21.92 -8.59 -11.74
CA GLU A 140 22.82 -8.56 -12.87
C GLU A 140 22.47 -9.68 -13.86
N GLY A 141 22.08 -9.30 -15.07
CA GLY A 141 21.71 -10.24 -16.12
C GLY A 141 22.91 -10.77 -16.90
N ALA A 142 22.81 -12.03 -17.33
CA ALA A 142 23.66 -12.62 -18.36
C ALA A 142 22.84 -13.62 -19.17
N GLN A 143 22.96 -13.77 -20.48
CA GLN A 143 23.73 -12.99 -21.45
C GLN A 143 22.84 -11.88 -22.05
N GLY A 144 22.72 -11.77 -23.38
CA GLY A 144 21.82 -10.82 -24.05
C GLY A 144 20.49 -11.45 -24.50
N ALA A 145 19.49 -10.61 -24.77
CA ALA A 145 18.14 -11.06 -25.16
C ALA A 145 18.13 -11.97 -26.40
N MET A 146 18.96 -11.66 -27.41
CA MET A 146 19.05 -12.46 -28.64
C MET A 146 19.81 -13.80 -28.47
N LEU A 147 20.30 -14.07 -27.26
CA LEU A 147 20.87 -15.35 -26.84
C LEU A 147 19.95 -16.10 -25.87
N ASP A 148 18.74 -15.61 -25.61
CA ASP A 148 17.74 -16.31 -24.80
C ASP A 148 17.36 -17.66 -25.43
N VAL A 149 17.19 -18.70 -24.62
CA VAL A 149 16.90 -20.06 -25.11
C VAL A 149 15.55 -20.15 -25.84
N ASP A 150 14.56 -19.33 -25.44
CA ASP A 150 13.21 -19.32 -26.00
C ASP A 150 13.03 -18.21 -27.04
N HIS A 151 13.61 -17.04 -26.79
CA HIS A 151 13.34 -15.83 -27.58
C HIS A 151 14.51 -15.33 -28.42
N GLY A 152 15.67 -15.98 -28.35
CA GLY A 152 16.85 -15.64 -29.14
C GLY A 152 16.87 -16.28 -30.53
N THR A 153 18.02 -16.21 -31.20
CA THR A 153 18.23 -16.84 -32.51
C THR A 153 18.47 -18.35 -32.39
N TYR A 154 17.51 -19.09 -31.84
CA TYR A 154 17.61 -20.54 -31.61
C TYR A 154 17.96 -21.28 -32.92
N PRO A 155 18.89 -22.25 -32.96
CA PRO A 155 19.59 -22.87 -31.83
C PRO A 155 20.89 -22.17 -31.41
N PHE A 156 21.21 -21.00 -32.00
CA PHE A 156 22.45 -20.26 -31.73
C PHE A 156 22.29 -19.35 -30.50
N VAL A 157 21.98 -19.96 -29.35
CA VAL A 157 21.59 -19.30 -28.10
C VAL A 157 22.30 -19.94 -26.91
N THR A 158 22.19 -19.33 -25.74
CA THR A 158 22.54 -20.01 -24.48
C THR A 158 21.43 -20.98 -24.07
N SER A 159 21.68 -21.80 -23.05
CA SER A 159 20.70 -22.78 -22.55
C SER A 159 19.89 -22.28 -21.35
N SER A 160 19.84 -20.96 -21.16
CA SER A 160 19.07 -20.30 -20.10
C SER A 160 18.29 -19.12 -20.64
N ASN A 161 17.26 -18.71 -19.89
CA ASN A 161 16.60 -17.44 -20.14
C ASN A 161 17.51 -16.27 -19.73
N THR A 162 17.50 -15.20 -20.51
CA THR A 162 18.33 -14.00 -20.31
C THR A 162 17.50 -12.73 -20.12
N LEU A 163 16.19 -12.78 -20.38
CA LEU A 163 15.26 -11.67 -20.21
C LEU A 163 14.99 -11.33 -18.73
N GLY A 164 14.49 -10.12 -18.47
CA GLY A 164 14.30 -9.56 -17.11
C GLY A 164 13.48 -10.43 -16.17
N GLY A 165 12.46 -11.13 -16.70
CA GLY A 165 11.64 -12.07 -15.92
C GLY A 165 12.43 -13.20 -15.26
N GLN A 166 13.60 -13.56 -15.80
CA GLN A 166 14.48 -14.58 -15.22
C GLN A 166 15.02 -14.17 -13.84
N ALA A 167 15.11 -12.88 -13.53
CA ALA A 167 15.50 -12.42 -12.21
C ALA A 167 14.58 -12.99 -11.11
N ALA A 168 13.27 -13.04 -11.38
CA ALA A 168 12.29 -13.63 -10.46
C ALA A 168 12.45 -15.16 -10.37
N ALA A 169 12.36 -15.84 -11.51
CA ALA A 169 12.42 -17.31 -11.56
C ALA A 169 13.76 -17.88 -11.07
N GLY A 170 14.86 -17.17 -11.33
CA GLY A 170 16.23 -17.60 -10.99
C GLY A 170 16.65 -17.33 -9.55
N SER A 171 16.08 -16.31 -8.89
CA SER A 171 16.45 -15.93 -7.51
C SER A 171 15.41 -16.29 -6.45
N GLY A 172 14.17 -16.56 -6.86
CA GLY A 172 13.07 -16.88 -5.95
C GLY A 172 12.31 -15.66 -5.44
N VAL A 173 12.48 -14.48 -6.04
CA VAL A 173 11.62 -13.31 -5.76
C VAL A 173 10.33 -13.36 -6.58
N ALA A 174 9.25 -12.77 -6.06
CA ALA A 174 7.97 -12.71 -6.78
C ALA A 174 8.09 -11.83 -8.05
N PRO A 175 7.54 -12.24 -9.20
CA PRO A 175 7.60 -11.45 -10.44
C PRO A 175 7.09 -10.01 -10.29
N GLY A 176 5.96 -9.81 -9.58
CA GLY A 176 5.42 -8.48 -9.30
C GLY A 176 6.22 -7.63 -8.31
N SER A 177 7.36 -8.14 -7.82
CA SER A 177 8.31 -7.37 -6.99
C SER A 177 9.54 -6.88 -7.76
N LEU A 178 9.67 -7.21 -9.05
CA LEU A 178 10.66 -6.58 -9.91
C LEU A 178 10.28 -5.11 -10.10
N GLY A 179 11.23 -4.20 -9.88
CA GLY A 179 11.05 -2.77 -10.07
C GLY A 179 11.31 -2.38 -11.52
N MET A 180 12.43 -1.69 -11.75
CA MET A 180 12.85 -1.24 -13.08
C MET A 180 13.72 -2.30 -13.79
N VAL A 181 13.51 -2.49 -15.08
CA VAL A 181 14.33 -3.30 -15.98
C VAL A 181 15.09 -2.39 -16.95
N LEU A 182 16.41 -2.33 -16.80
CA LEU A 182 17.30 -1.56 -17.67
C LEU A 182 17.91 -2.47 -18.75
N GLY A 183 17.69 -2.13 -20.02
CA GLY A 183 18.26 -2.85 -21.16
C GLY A 183 19.64 -2.31 -21.53
N ILE A 184 20.69 -3.12 -21.48
CA ILE A 184 22.02 -2.68 -21.90
C ILE A 184 22.20 -2.99 -23.38
N THR A 185 22.42 -1.97 -24.20
CA THR A 185 22.68 -2.11 -25.63
C THR A 185 23.90 -1.30 -26.04
N LYS A 186 24.57 -1.73 -27.10
CA LYS A 186 25.70 -0.99 -27.71
C LYS A 186 25.16 -0.13 -28.85
N ALA A 187 25.87 0.96 -29.18
CA ALA A 187 25.55 1.80 -30.34
C ALA A 187 25.73 1.11 -31.71
N TYR A 188 26.23 -0.13 -31.70
CA TYR A 188 26.37 -1.01 -32.85
C TYR A 188 26.20 -2.46 -32.37
N THR A 189 25.98 -3.41 -33.28
CA THR A 189 25.72 -4.79 -32.88
C THR A 189 26.98 -5.63 -32.95
N THR A 190 27.09 -6.60 -32.05
CA THR A 190 28.21 -7.54 -32.03
C THR A 190 27.72 -8.94 -31.70
N ARG A 191 28.31 -9.96 -32.32
CA ARG A 191 28.00 -11.36 -32.04
C ARG A 191 29.26 -12.17 -31.78
N VAL A 192 29.21 -12.99 -30.74
CA VAL A 192 30.21 -14.04 -30.45
C VAL A 192 29.63 -15.36 -30.94
N GLY A 193 30.43 -16.15 -31.64
CA GLY A 193 30.00 -17.46 -32.14
C GLY A 193 29.18 -17.38 -33.44
N SER A 194 28.59 -18.52 -33.79
CA SER A 194 27.86 -18.70 -35.05
C SER A 194 26.42 -18.16 -34.95
N GLY A 195 25.69 -18.22 -36.05
CA GLY A 195 24.26 -17.92 -36.12
C GLY A 195 23.95 -16.64 -36.91
N PRO A 196 22.66 -16.43 -37.25
CA PRO A 196 22.22 -15.31 -38.05
C PRO A 196 22.61 -13.97 -37.44
N PHE A 197 23.07 -13.07 -38.29
CA PHE A 197 23.42 -11.70 -37.93
C PHE A 197 23.10 -10.77 -39.12
N PRO A 198 21.83 -10.37 -39.28
CA PRO A 198 21.36 -9.64 -40.46
C PRO A 198 22.15 -8.35 -40.76
N THR A 199 22.58 -7.64 -39.71
CA THR A 199 23.32 -6.37 -39.84
C THR A 199 24.84 -6.52 -39.85
N GLU A 200 25.36 -7.74 -39.99
CA GLU A 200 26.80 -8.00 -40.04
C GLU A 200 27.48 -7.26 -41.20
N LEU A 201 28.70 -6.80 -40.94
CA LEU A 201 29.55 -6.10 -41.89
C LEU A 201 30.88 -6.86 -42.06
N ASP A 202 31.12 -7.36 -43.27
CA ASP A 202 32.36 -8.03 -43.66
C ASP A 202 33.37 -7.07 -44.34
N ASP A 203 33.11 -5.77 -44.28
CA ASP A 203 33.88 -4.71 -44.94
C ASP A 203 34.82 -3.97 -43.97
N GLU A 204 35.40 -2.86 -44.45
CA GLU A 204 36.30 -2.01 -43.66
C GLU A 204 35.58 -1.34 -42.47
N ILE A 205 34.28 -1.04 -42.60
CA ILE A 205 33.47 -0.45 -41.53
C ILE A 205 33.33 -1.46 -40.39
N GLY A 206 32.96 -2.71 -40.71
CA GLY A 206 32.87 -3.79 -39.74
C GLY A 206 34.18 -4.03 -38.99
N ARG A 207 35.31 -4.01 -39.71
CA ARG A 207 36.66 -4.12 -39.11
C ARG A 207 36.97 -2.94 -38.20
N ARG A 208 36.69 -1.72 -38.64
CA ARG A 208 36.93 -0.50 -37.86
C ARG A 208 36.11 -0.48 -36.57
N LEU A 209 34.84 -0.91 -36.60
CA LEU A 209 34.01 -1.08 -35.40
C LEU A 209 34.63 -2.09 -34.43
N GLY A 210 35.11 -3.23 -34.94
CA GLY A 210 35.73 -4.27 -34.13
C GLY A 210 37.03 -3.83 -33.46
N GLU A 211 37.91 -3.14 -34.18
CA GLU A 211 39.19 -2.62 -33.69
C GLU A 211 38.97 -1.55 -32.60
N ARG A 212 38.16 -0.52 -32.90
CA ARG A 212 37.88 0.58 -31.96
C ARG A 212 37.09 0.13 -30.73
N GLY A 213 36.15 -0.79 -30.92
CA GLY A 213 35.38 -1.34 -29.83
C GLY A 213 36.15 -2.36 -28.97
N HIS A 214 37.40 -2.70 -29.31
CA HIS A 214 38.14 -3.80 -28.69
C HIS A 214 37.31 -5.09 -28.61
N GLU A 215 36.62 -5.43 -29.70
CA GLU A 215 35.65 -6.52 -29.74
C GLU A 215 36.33 -7.88 -29.94
N PHE A 216 37.12 -8.28 -28.95
CA PHE A 216 37.81 -9.56 -28.87
C PHE A 216 37.30 -10.34 -27.66
N GLY A 217 37.14 -11.66 -27.80
CA GLY A 217 36.73 -12.53 -26.71
C GLY A 217 37.79 -12.54 -25.61
N THR A 218 37.44 -12.13 -24.38
CA THR A 218 38.37 -12.09 -23.24
C THR A 218 38.88 -13.46 -22.80
N VAL A 219 38.12 -14.52 -23.09
CA VAL A 219 38.48 -15.91 -22.75
C VAL A 219 39.07 -16.65 -23.95
N THR A 220 38.52 -16.45 -25.15
CA THR A 220 38.89 -17.22 -26.35
C THR A 220 39.88 -16.50 -27.26
N GLY A 221 40.09 -15.19 -27.08
CA GLY A 221 40.86 -14.33 -27.97
C GLY A 221 40.22 -14.08 -29.35
N ARG A 222 39.05 -14.67 -29.64
CA ARG A 222 38.43 -14.62 -30.97
C ARG A 222 37.82 -13.24 -31.24
N ALA A 223 38.08 -12.68 -32.43
CA ALA A 223 37.40 -11.47 -32.90
C ALA A 223 35.89 -11.70 -32.99
N ARG A 224 35.11 -10.72 -32.49
CA ARG A 224 33.65 -10.75 -32.58
C ARG A 224 33.21 -10.21 -33.94
N ARG A 225 32.13 -10.76 -34.46
CA ARG A 225 31.45 -10.24 -35.65
C ARG A 225 30.81 -8.91 -35.28
N CYS A 226 30.91 -7.91 -36.14
CA CYS A 226 30.42 -6.55 -35.89
C CYS A 226 29.46 -6.12 -36.99
N GLY A 227 28.48 -5.29 -36.64
CA GLY A 227 27.43 -4.84 -37.54
C GLY A 227 26.81 -3.53 -37.07
N TRP A 228 26.00 -2.92 -37.93
CA TRP A 228 25.27 -1.70 -37.59
C TRP A 228 24.23 -1.91 -36.48
N PHE A 229 23.76 -0.83 -35.86
CA PHE A 229 22.71 -0.92 -34.86
C PHE A 229 21.44 -1.54 -35.47
N ASP A 230 20.87 -2.53 -34.78
CA ASP A 230 19.66 -3.23 -35.21
C ASP A 230 18.48 -2.83 -34.34
N ALA A 231 17.74 -1.81 -34.77
CA ALA A 231 16.61 -1.30 -34.00
C ALA A 231 15.43 -2.29 -33.97
N VAL A 232 15.34 -3.19 -34.95
CA VAL A 232 14.31 -4.24 -34.99
C VAL A 232 14.52 -5.22 -33.84
N MET A 233 15.74 -5.75 -33.69
CA MET A 233 16.06 -6.65 -32.58
C MET A 233 15.94 -5.96 -31.23
N VAL A 234 16.39 -4.71 -31.11
CA VAL A 234 16.32 -3.98 -29.84
C VAL A 234 14.86 -3.68 -29.48
N ARG A 235 14.01 -3.23 -30.42
CA ARG A 235 12.58 -3.04 -30.18
C ARG A 235 11.89 -4.32 -29.72
N GLN A 236 12.22 -5.44 -30.37
CA GLN A 236 11.72 -6.76 -29.99
C GLN A 236 12.16 -7.12 -28.56
N ALA A 237 13.44 -6.93 -28.22
CA ALA A 237 13.99 -7.17 -26.89
C ALA A 237 13.35 -6.28 -25.81
N VAL A 238 13.10 -5.00 -26.13
CA VAL A 238 12.40 -4.05 -25.24
C VAL A 238 11.02 -4.58 -24.88
N THR A 239 10.26 -5.00 -25.90
CA THR A 239 8.88 -5.47 -25.75
C THR A 239 8.81 -6.75 -24.90
N ILE A 240 9.61 -7.78 -25.25
CA ILE A 240 9.53 -9.09 -24.57
C ILE A 240 10.23 -9.09 -23.20
N GLY A 241 11.22 -8.22 -23.02
CA GLY A 241 11.98 -8.11 -21.78
C GLY A 241 11.30 -7.24 -20.73
N GLY A 242 10.25 -6.50 -21.10
CA GLY A 242 9.63 -5.50 -20.24
C GLY A 242 10.60 -4.40 -19.85
N ILE A 243 11.41 -3.94 -20.80
CA ILE A 243 12.50 -2.99 -20.56
C ILE A 243 11.92 -1.57 -20.47
N ASP A 244 12.14 -0.89 -19.36
CA ASP A 244 11.63 0.47 -19.11
C ASP A 244 12.48 1.54 -19.81
N GLY A 245 13.76 1.25 -20.06
CA GLY A 245 14.70 2.14 -20.76
C GLY A 245 16.01 1.43 -21.03
N ILE A 246 16.82 2.00 -21.93
CA ILE A 246 18.12 1.42 -22.30
C ILE A 246 19.30 2.22 -21.75
N ALA A 247 20.36 1.50 -21.42
CA ALA A 247 21.71 2.04 -21.36
C ALA A 247 22.36 1.86 -22.74
N LEU A 248 22.50 2.94 -23.50
CA LEU A 248 23.21 2.95 -24.77
C LEU A 248 24.71 3.13 -24.51
N THR A 249 25.52 2.17 -24.93
CA THR A 249 26.95 2.11 -24.59
C THR A 249 27.82 2.18 -25.83
N LYS A 250 29.09 2.58 -25.63
CA LYS A 250 30.10 2.65 -26.70
C LYS A 250 29.74 3.60 -27.84
N LEU A 251 29.19 4.77 -27.51
CA LEU A 251 28.91 5.80 -28.51
C LEU A 251 30.20 6.29 -29.19
N ASP A 252 31.29 6.39 -28.41
CA ASP A 252 32.62 6.82 -28.83
C ASP A 252 33.21 5.99 -29.98
N VAL A 253 32.81 4.72 -30.09
CA VAL A 253 33.22 3.83 -31.17
C VAL A 253 32.69 4.31 -32.53
N LEU A 254 31.66 5.16 -32.55
CA LEU A 254 31.09 5.75 -33.77
C LEU A 254 31.73 7.10 -34.15
N ASP A 255 32.65 7.66 -33.36
CA ASP A 255 33.30 8.94 -33.70
C ASP A 255 34.11 8.84 -35.02
N GLY A 256 34.12 9.89 -35.84
CA GLY A 256 34.86 9.93 -37.10
C GLY A 256 34.32 9.04 -38.22
N PHE A 257 33.09 8.54 -38.11
CA PHE A 257 32.37 8.00 -39.27
C PHE A 257 31.62 9.13 -39.98
N GLU A 258 31.69 9.19 -41.32
CA GLU A 258 30.98 10.20 -42.10
C GLU A 258 29.48 9.90 -42.21
N GLN A 259 29.14 8.62 -42.32
CA GLN A 259 27.77 8.14 -42.42
C GLN A 259 27.59 6.91 -41.53
N LEU A 260 26.47 6.89 -40.81
CA LEU A 260 26.03 5.77 -39.98
C LEU A 260 24.78 5.15 -40.58
N GLN A 261 24.53 3.88 -40.27
CA GLN A 261 23.31 3.19 -40.67
C GLN A 261 22.65 2.53 -39.47
N VAL A 262 21.31 2.51 -39.47
CA VAL A 262 20.50 1.80 -38.48
C VAL A 262 19.50 0.93 -39.22
N CYS A 263 19.44 -0.36 -38.88
CA CYS A 263 18.45 -1.27 -39.44
C CYS A 263 17.08 -1.00 -38.82
N THR A 264 16.07 -0.77 -39.66
CA THR A 264 14.70 -0.41 -39.27
C THR A 264 13.67 -1.48 -39.63
N GLY A 265 14.05 -2.44 -40.47
CA GLY A 265 13.23 -3.57 -40.91
C GLY A 265 14.07 -4.61 -41.65
N TYR A 266 13.48 -5.74 -41.99
CA TYR A 266 14.10 -6.77 -42.81
C TYR A 266 13.32 -7.01 -44.10
N ARG A 267 14.03 -7.28 -45.19
CA ARG A 267 13.46 -7.83 -46.41
C ARG A 267 13.75 -9.32 -46.47
N ILE A 268 12.71 -10.14 -46.56
CA ILE A 268 12.82 -11.60 -46.69
C ILE A 268 11.92 -12.03 -47.84
N ASP A 269 12.52 -12.65 -48.86
CA ASP A 269 11.80 -13.19 -50.02
C ASP A 269 10.84 -12.14 -50.66
N GLY A 270 11.26 -10.85 -50.64
CA GLY A 270 10.51 -9.71 -51.17
C GLY A 270 9.58 -9.00 -50.18
N ALA A 271 9.23 -9.64 -49.05
CA ALA A 271 8.36 -9.07 -48.02
C ALA A 271 9.15 -8.22 -47.00
N LEU A 272 8.55 -7.12 -46.54
CA LEU A 272 9.11 -6.27 -45.49
C LEU A 272 8.56 -6.71 -44.13
N LEU A 273 9.45 -6.99 -43.18
CA LEU A 273 9.12 -7.36 -41.80
C LEU A 273 9.72 -6.36 -40.82
N ASP A 274 9.01 -6.12 -39.74
CA ASP A 274 9.36 -5.22 -38.65
C ASP A 274 9.82 -5.96 -37.37
N HIS A 275 10.06 -7.27 -37.49
CA HIS A 275 10.52 -8.16 -36.43
C HIS A 275 11.45 -9.23 -37.02
N LEU A 276 12.31 -9.83 -36.17
CA LEU A 276 13.11 -10.97 -36.58
C LEU A 276 12.25 -12.26 -36.48
N PRO A 277 12.06 -13.02 -37.57
CA PRO A 277 11.24 -14.23 -37.52
C PRO A 277 11.91 -15.31 -36.67
N ALA A 278 11.14 -16.17 -36.02
CA ALA A 278 11.68 -17.25 -35.17
C ALA A 278 12.38 -18.37 -35.98
N GLN A 279 12.03 -18.55 -37.26
CA GLN A 279 12.59 -19.62 -38.09
C GLN A 279 14.04 -19.31 -38.52
N PRO A 280 15.04 -20.17 -38.22
CA PRO A 280 16.45 -19.86 -38.48
C PRO A 280 16.77 -19.67 -39.97
N ALA A 281 16.10 -20.42 -40.84
CA ALA A 281 16.25 -20.28 -42.28
C ALA A 281 15.78 -18.91 -42.81
N LEU A 282 14.75 -18.31 -42.19
CA LEU A 282 14.30 -16.97 -42.53
C LEU A 282 15.26 -15.91 -41.97
N GLN A 283 15.72 -16.10 -40.73
CA GLN A 283 16.74 -15.20 -40.13
C GLN A 283 18.01 -15.14 -40.98
N ALA A 284 18.48 -16.27 -41.51
CA ALA A 284 19.67 -16.33 -42.36
C ALA A 284 19.50 -15.64 -43.72
N ARG A 285 18.26 -15.46 -44.20
CA ARG A 285 17.95 -14.74 -45.45
C ARG A 285 17.49 -13.30 -45.21
N ALA A 286 17.50 -12.82 -43.97
CA ALA A 286 17.05 -11.48 -43.64
C ALA A 286 18.04 -10.43 -44.16
N GLU A 287 17.60 -9.66 -45.15
CA GLU A 287 18.35 -8.51 -45.65
C GLU A 287 17.95 -7.26 -44.86
N PRO A 288 18.88 -6.58 -44.17
CA PRO A 288 18.57 -5.39 -43.39
C PRO A 288 18.17 -4.21 -44.27
N VAL A 289 17.12 -3.50 -43.85
CA VAL A 289 16.70 -2.24 -44.44
C VAL A 289 17.22 -1.10 -43.57
N TYR A 290 18.10 -0.28 -44.13
CA TYR A 290 18.80 0.75 -43.40
C TYR A 290 18.20 2.15 -43.57
N GLU A 291 18.10 2.87 -42.47
CA GLU A 291 18.04 4.33 -42.44
C GLU A 291 19.47 4.89 -42.33
N ARG A 292 19.79 5.93 -43.10
CA ARG A 292 21.12 6.54 -43.16
C ARG A 292 21.17 7.82 -42.35
N PHE A 293 22.25 8.00 -41.60
CA PHE A 293 22.49 9.15 -40.74
C PHE A 293 23.82 9.81 -41.09
N GLU A 294 23.87 11.13 -40.96
CA GLU A 294 25.13 11.85 -40.92
C GLU A 294 25.86 11.47 -39.62
N GLY A 295 27.14 11.12 -39.72
CA GLY A 295 27.97 10.84 -38.56
C GLY A 295 28.55 12.13 -37.95
N TRP A 296 29.70 12.00 -37.29
CA TRP A 296 30.38 13.13 -36.65
C TRP A 296 31.89 12.92 -36.65
N SER A 297 32.65 14.02 -36.71
CA SER A 297 34.11 14.01 -36.62
C SER A 297 34.64 14.21 -35.20
N ASP A 298 33.89 14.96 -34.38
CA ASP A 298 34.29 15.32 -33.02
C ASP A 298 34.25 14.10 -32.09
N SER A 299 35.06 14.12 -31.02
CA SER A 299 35.02 13.00 -30.08
C SER A 299 33.86 13.13 -29.10
N THR A 300 33.15 12.03 -28.87
CA THR A 300 32.18 11.90 -27.77
C THR A 300 32.82 11.35 -26.50
N GLN A 301 34.07 10.86 -26.58
CA GLN A 301 34.75 10.21 -25.45
C GLN A 301 34.92 11.16 -24.26
N GLY A 302 34.45 10.73 -23.09
CA GLY A 302 34.53 11.52 -21.85
C GLY A 302 33.46 12.59 -21.71
N ALA A 303 32.51 12.69 -22.65
CA ALA A 303 31.35 13.57 -22.52
C ALA A 303 30.48 13.14 -21.32
N ARG A 304 30.12 14.12 -20.47
CA ARG A 304 29.37 13.91 -19.21
C ARG A 304 28.02 14.61 -19.18
N SER A 305 27.72 15.40 -20.21
CA SER A 305 26.41 16.00 -20.45
C SER A 305 26.04 15.92 -21.93
N TRP A 306 24.74 16.06 -22.22
CA TRP A 306 24.26 16.13 -23.61
C TRP A 306 24.79 17.34 -24.38
N ALA A 307 25.17 18.42 -23.67
CA ALA A 307 25.76 19.61 -24.27
C ALA A 307 27.19 19.36 -24.76
N ASP A 308 27.87 18.35 -24.20
CA ASP A 308 29.22 17.95 -24.61
C ASP A 308 29.20 17.07 -25.88
N LEU A 309 28.02 16.65 -26.34
CA LEU A 309 27.88 15.77 -27.51
C LEU A 309 27.69 16.57 -28.81
N PRO A 310 28.25 16.09 -29.93
CA PRO A 310 27.97 16.65 -31.25
C PRO A 310 26.47 16.58 -31.58
N ALA A 311 25.95 17.60 -32.25
CA ALA A 311 24.52 17.68 -32.56
C ALA A 311 24.02 16.49 -33.41
N THR A 312 24.84 15.94 -34.30
CA THR A 312 24.51 14.75 -35.10
C THR A 312 24.49 13.47 -34.24
N ALA A 313 25.36 13.36 -33.23
CA ALA A 313 25.30 12.28 -32.24
C ALA A 313 24.00 12.35 -31.43
N VAL A 314 23.59 13.54 -30.98
CA VAL A 314 22.31 13.72 -30.28
C VAL A 314 21.13 13.32 -31.17
N LYS A 315 21.12 13.73 -32.45
CA LYS A 315 20.08 13.32 -33.42
C LYS A 315 20.02 11.81 -33.60
N TYR A 316 21.19 11.16 -33.73
CA TYR A 316 21.30 9.71 -33.85
C TYR A 316 20.68 9.01 -32.64
N ILE A 317 21.00 9.46 -31.42
CA ILE A 317 20.46 8.89 -30.18
C ILE A 317 18.95 9.07 -30.10
N ARG A 318 18.43 10.27 -30.37
CA ARG A 318 16.97 10.53 -30.36
C ARG A 318 16.24 9.65 -31.36
N ARG A 319 16.82 9.44 -32.53
CA ARG A 319 16.22 8.55 -33.53
C ARG A 319 16.25 7.08 -33.10
N ILE A 320 17.29 6.64 -32.39
CA ILE A 320 17.30 5.30 -31.78
C ILE A 320 16.12 5.15 -30.82
N GLU A 321 15.88 6.13 -29.93
CA GLU A 321 14.76 6.10 -28.97
C GLU A 321 13.41 5.90 -29.68
N GLU A 322 13.18 6.66 -30.76
CA GLU A 322 11.97 6.53 -31.60
C GLU A 322 11.85 5.14 -32.23
N LEU A 323 12.94 4.62 -32.81
CA LEU A 323 12.92 3.35 -33.54
C LEU A 323 12.70 2.14 -32.62
N ILE A 324 13.21 2.20 -31.38
CA ILE A 324 13.08 1.10 -30.41
C ILE A 324 11.88 1.26 -29.48
N ALA A 325 11.20 2.41 -29.51
CA ALA A 325 10.11 2.78 -28.63
C ALA A 325 10.48 2.69 -27.13
N ALA A 326 11.70 3.09 -26.78
CA ALA A 326 12.21 3.09 -25.41
C ALA A 326 13.23 4.23 -25.22
N PRO A 327 13.25 4.90 -24.05
CA PRO A 327 14.19 5.99 -23.79
C PRO A 327 15.61 5.48 -23.57
N VAL A 328 16.61 6.29 -23.93
CA VAL A 328 18.01 6.08 -23.53
C VAL A 328 18.18 6.71 -22.15
N ALA A 329 17.95 5.92 -21.11
CA ALA A 329 18.05 6.34 -19.70
C ALA A 329 19.51 6.62 -19.28
N LEU A 330 20.45 5.89 -19.86
CA LEU A 330 21.88 5.97 -19.60
C LEU A 330 22.64 5.97 -20.92
N LEU A 331 23.65 6.82 -21.04
CA LEU A 331 24.51 6.88 -22.21
C LEU A 331 25.97 6.81 -21.77
N SER A 332 26.67 5.74 -22.12
CA SER A 332 28.11 5.59 -21.87
C SER A 332 28.90 6.05 -23.09
N THR A 333 29.84 6.94 -22.82
CA THR A 333 30.70 7.57 -23.82
C THR A 333 32.16 7.11 -23.70
N SER A 334 32.48 6.28 -22.72
CA SER A 334 33.78 5.60 -22.64
C SER A 334 33.70 4.34 -21.75
N PRO A 335 34.77 3.54 -21.67
CA PRO A 335 34.88 2.43 -20.70
C PRO A 335 34.95 2.87 -19.23
N GLU A 336 35.24 4.14 -18.96
CA GLU A 336 35.39 4.67 -17.60
C GLU A 336 34.02 4.83 -16.92
N ARG A 337 33.96 4.54 -15.61
CA ARG A 337 32.71 4.56 -14.83
C ARG A 337 32.02 5.93 -14.83
N ASP A 338 32.80 6.99 -14.75
CA ASP A 338 32.30 8.37 -14.60
C ASP A 338 31.90 9.00 -15.94
N ASP A 339 32.24 8.37 -17.06
CA ASP A 339 31.93 8.85 -18.42
C ASP A 339 30.59 8.28 -18.88
N THR A 340 29.59 8.48 -18.04
CA THR A 340 28.22 8.06 -18.25
C THR A 340 27.27 9.23 -18.05
N ILE A 341 26.57 9.60 -19.12
CA ILE A 341 25.54 10.63 -19.13
C ILE A 341 24.23 10.01 -18.66
N LEU A 342 23.68 10.53 -17.58
CA LEU A 342 22.31 10.24 -17.17
C LEU A 342 21.37 11.12 -18.00
N ALA A 343 20.44 10.52 -18.74
CA ALA A 343 19.51 11.31 -19.54
C ALA A 343 18.58 12.14 -18.64
N PRO A 344 18.36 13.43 -18.95
CA PRO A 344 17.38 14.25 -18.27
C PRO A 344 15.98 13.93 -18.80
N SER A 345 15.54 12.69 -18.61
CA SER A 345 14.15 12.25 -18.74
C SER A 345 14.05 10.84 -18.14
N GLU A 346 13.12 10.68 -17.21
CA GLU A 346 12.72 9.41 -16.59
C GLU A 346 13.72 8.81 -15.60
N ARG A 347 13.81 9.41 -14.41
CA ARG A 347 13.77 8.53 -13.22
C ARG A 347 12.37 7.89 -13.26
N PRO A 348 12.23 6.56 -13.31
CA PRO A 348 10.94 5.97 -12.97
C PRO A 348 10.55 6.52 -11.59
N SER A 349 9.27 6.85 -11.41
CA SER A 349 8.72 7.46 -10.20
C SER A 349 9.04 6.70 -8.90
N SER A 350 9.60 5.48 -9.00
CA SER A 350 10.12 4.66 -7.90
C SER A 350 11.53 5.02 -7.39
N PHE A 351 12.27 5.95 -8.02
CA PHE A 351 13.67 6.26 -7.66
C PHE A 351 13.93 7.69 -7.13
N ILE A 352 12.93 8.55 -7.04
CA ILE A 352 13.02 9.75 -6.19
C ILE A 352 12.56 9.31 -4.81
N SER A 353 13.50 8.97 -3.92
CA SER A 353 13.15 9.00 -2.51
C SER A 353 12.82 10.45 -2.18
N SER A 354 11.62 10.66 -1.65
CA SER A 354 11.12 11.91 -1.08
C SER A 354 12.15 12.65 -0.19
N ARG A 355 13.15 11.94 0.35
CA ARG A 355 14.29 12.50 1.09
C ARG A 355 15.14 13.56 0.37
N ASP A 356 15.31 13.53 -0.96
CA ASP A 356 16.15 14.55 -1.65
C ASP A 356 15.38 15.83 -2.01
N GLN A 357 14.06 15.86 -1.79
CA GLN A 357 13.19 17.02 -2.01
C GLN A 357 12.44 17.49 -0.74
N MET A 358 12.52 16.73 0.36
CA MET A 358 11.86 17.04 1.65
C MET A 358 12.80 17.70 2.68
N ALA A 359 13.65 18.63 2.27
CA ALA A 359 14.26 19.53 3.24
C ALA A 359 13.31 20.72 3.45
N THR A 360 12.41 20.61 4.44
CA THR A 360 11.77 21.79 5.03
C THR A 360 12.88 22.72 5.50
N SER A 361 13.11 23.81 4.77
CA SER A 361 14.17 24.74 5.11
C SER A 361 13.68 25.72 6.16
N PRO A 362 14.43 25.93 7.27
CA PRO A 362 14.04 26.91 8.27
C PRO A 362 14.07 28.32 7.66
N ALA A 363 13.10 29.15 8.05
CA ALA A 363 13.09 30.56 7.72
C ALA A 363 14.41 31.22 8.15
N SER A 364 14.96 32.08 7.29
CA SER A 364 16.04 32.98 7.68
C SER A 364 15.56 33.84 8.87
N PRO A 365 16.41 34.10 9.90
CA PRO A 365 16.03 34.84 11.10
C PRO A 365 15.50 36.26 10.86
N ASN A 366 15.55 36.76 9.62
CA ASN A 366 15.05 38.08 9.23
C ASN A 366 13.73 38.06 8.42
N GLY A 367 13.12 36.90 8.13
CA GLY A 367 11.79 36.83 7.50
C GLY A 367 11.66 37.32 6.04
N GLU A 368 12.75 37.72 5.38
CA GLU A 368 12.70 38.27 4.01
C GLU A 368 12.69 37.21 2.90
N THR A 369 13.26 36.02 3.11
CA THR A 369 13.40 34.98 2.07
C THR A 369 13.19 33.56 2.61
N ILE A 370 12.61 32.69 1.79
CA ILE A 370 12.37 31.26 2.10
C ILE A 370 13.18 30.39 1.12
N ALA A 371 14.01 29.49 1.62
CA ALA A 371 14.73 28.55 0.75
C ALA A 371 13.80 27.40 0.33
N LEU A 372 13.61 27.19 -0.97
CA LEU A 372 12.88 26.01 -1.47
C LEU A 372 13.79 24.78 -1.53
N ASN A 373 15.04 24.99 -1.94
CA ASN A 373 16.07 23.97 -2.03
C ASN A 373 17.46 24.64 -1.90
N GLN A 374 18.53 23.94 -2.31
CA GLN A 374 19.89 24.46 -2.24
C GLN A 374 20.19 25.60 -3.23
N SER A 375 19.36 25.79 -4.26
CA SER A 375 19.61 26.73 -5.36
C SER A 375 18.60 27.86 -5.51
N ILE A 376 17.42 27.82 -4.86
CA ILE A 376 16.35 28.81 -5.07
C ILE A 376 15.89 29.43 -3.76
N ASP A 377 15.79 30.76 -3.76
CA ASP A 377 15.16 31.55 -2.70
C ASP A 377 13.83 32.14 -3.20
N LEU A 378 12.77 31.98 -2.42
CA LEU A 378 11.45 32.57 -2.63
C LEU A 378 11.37 33.90 -1.89
N LEU A 379 10.66 34.88 -2.48
CA LEU A 379 10.56 36.25 -1.99
C LEU A 379 9.09 36.61 -1.67
N PRO A 380 8.56 36.27 -0.47
CA PRO A 380 7.17 36.51 -0.10
C PRO A 380 6.73 37.98 -0.18
N GLY A 381 7.67 38.93 -0.06
CA GLY A 381 7.40 40.37 -0.14
C GLY A 381 7.30 40.93 -1.57
N GLU A 382 7.65 40.17 -2.61
CA GLU A 382 7.61 40.62 -4.01
C GLU A 382 6.38 40.02 -4.71
N ARG A 383 5.22 40.68 -4.62
CA ARG A 383 4.01 40.24 -5.33
C ARG A 383 4.07 40.62 -6.82
N LEU A 384 3.68 39.69 -7.71
CA LEU A 384 3.69 39.88 -9.16
C LEU A 384 2.32 39.62 -9.84
N PRO A 385 1.29 40.47 -9.65
CA PRO A 385 -0.08 40.21 -10.10
C PRO A 385 -0.23 39.97 -11.61
N GLU A 386 0.64 40.58 -12.42
CA GLU A 386 0.62 40.42 -13.88
C GLU A 386 0.86 38.98 -14.36
N PHE A 387 1.42 38.13 -13.50
CA PHE A 387 1.71 36.72 -13.79
C PHE A 387 0.80 35.73 -13.05
N ASP A 388 -0.27 36.20 -12.42
CA ASP A 388 -1.22 35.30 -11.76
C ASP A 388 -1.84 34.30 -12.74
N SER A 389 -2.02 33.07 -12.26
CA SER A 389 -2.95 32.11 -12.85
C SER A 389 -4.28 32.21 -12.11
N PRO A 390 -5.42 31.82 -12.71
CA PRO A 390 -6.73 31.94 -12.06
C PRO A 390 -6.81 31.26 -10.67
N GLN A 391 -6.01 30.22 -10.40
CA GLN A 391 -5.94 29.55 -9.09
C GLN A 391 -4.60 29.68 -8.36
N ALA A 392 -3.67 30.49 -8.85
CA ALA A 392 -2.35 30.60 -8.24
C ALA A 392 -1.81 32.02 -8.30
N GLU A 393 -1.43 32.53 -7.13
CA GLU A 393 -0.82 33.84 -6.99
C GLU A 393 0.67 33.80 -7.33
N ALA A 394 1.16 34.79 -8.06
CA ALA A 394 2.55 34.91 -8.44
C ALA A 394 3.37 35.84 -7.53
N TYR A 395 4.58 35.40 -7.17
CA TYR A 395 5.55 36.16 -6.38
C TYR A 395 6.96 36.05 -6.98
N GLY A 396 7.87 36.90 -6.53
CA GLY A 396 9.28 36.87 -6.90
C GLY A 396 10.00 35.65 -6.33
N ALA A 397 10.94 35.12 -7.10
CA ALA A 397 11.94 34.16 -6.66
C ALA A 397 13.28 34.50 -7.30
N ARG A 398 14.38 33.93 -6.80
CA ARG A 398 15.69 34.10 -7.43
C ARG A 398 16.55 32.86 -7.31
N GLU A 399 17.40 32.65 -8.29
CA GLU A 399 18.45 31.64 -8.21
C GLU A 399 19.58 32.15 -7.30
N ARG A 400 19.93 31.37 -6.27
CA ARG A 400 20.87 31.76 -5.22
C ARG A 400 22.29 31.98 -5.74
N GLN A 401 22.70 31.24 -6.77
CA GLN A 401 24.07 31.33 -7.33
C GLN A 401 24.24 32.50 -8.30
N THR A 402 23.27 32.71 -9.20
CA THR A 402 23.38 33.69 -10.30
C THR A 402 22.68 35.01 -9.99
N GLY A 403 21.73 35.01 -9.05
CA GLY A 403 20.83 36.14 -8.80
C GLY A 403 19.77 36.33 -9.88
N ASN A 404 19.63 35.40 -10.82
CA ASN A 404 18.65 35.49 -11.90
C ASN A 404 17.22 35.59 -11.33
N PRO A 405 16.40 36.56 -11.79
CA PRO A 405 15.02 36.69 -11.33
C PRO A 405 14.16 35.56 -11.89
N LEU A 406 13.44 34.91 -11.00
CA LEU A 406 12.49 33.85 -11.26
C LEU A 406 11.11 34.30 -10.74
N MET A 407 10.10 33.48 -11.03
CA MET A 407 8.76 33.65 -10.50
C MET A 407 8.37 32.37 -9.75
N VAL A 408 7.64 32.50 -8.65
CA VAL A 408 7.00 31.38 -7.97
C VAL A 408 5.48 31.55 -8.00
N LEU A 409 4.78 30.47 -8.34
CA LEU A 409 3.33 30.37 -8.22
C LEU A 409 2.97 29.59 -6.96
N ILE A 410 2.03 30.12 -6.19
CA ILE A 410 1.57 29.53 -4.93
C ILE A 410 0.23 28.85 -5.17
N ALA A 411 0.18 27.54 -5.00
CA ALA A 411 -1.05 26.77 -5.18
C ALA A 411 -2.04 27.05 -4.05
N ARG A 412 -3.33 27.02 -4.41
CA ARG A 412 -4.41 26.90 -3.43
C ARG A 412 -4.30 25.60 -2.62
N PRO A 413 -4.64 25.62 -1.32
CA PRO A 413 -4.51 24.46 -0.44
C PRO A 413 -5.52 23.35 -0.72
N ASP A 414 -6.62 23.66 -1.42
CA ASP A 414 -7.74 22.75 -1.71
C ASP A 414 -7.68 22.15 -3.13
N LEU A 415 -6.65 22.48 -3.92
CA LEU A 415 -6.52 22.01 -5.30
C LEU A 415 -5.29 21.13 -5.49
N ALA A 416 -5.42 20.13 -6.37
CA ALA A 416 -4.34 19.24 -6.73
C ALA A 416 -3.50 19.83 -7.89
N PRO A 417 -2.22 20.18 -7.69
CA PRO A 417 -1.31 20.50 -8.78
C PRO A 417 -1.01 19.25 -9.61
N ARG A 418 -0.71 19.41 -10.90
CA ARG A 418 -0.38 18.32 -11.84
C ARG A 418 1.07 17.90 -11.71
N ARG A 419 1.43 17.36 -10.55
CA ARG A 419 2.81 16.96 -10.21
C ARG A 419 3.37 15.92 -11.17
N ASP A 420 2.53 14.98 -11.62
CA ASP A 420 2.85 13.99 -12.65
C ASP A 420 3.27 14.65 -13.98
N VAL A 421 2.59 15.74 -14.36
CA VAL A 421 2.92 16.52 -15.55
C VAL A 421 4.17 17.35 -15.34
N MET A 422 4.33 18.02 -14.19
CA MET A 422 5.55 18.77 -13.87
C MET A 422 6.79 17.88 -14.01
N GLY A 423 6.77 16.66 -13.45
CA GLY A 423 7.85 15.68 -13.56
C GLY A 423 8.24 15.31 -15.00
N LYS A 424 7.26 15.25 -15.90
CA LYS A 424 7.46 14.97 -17.33
C LYS A 424 7.93 16.18 -18.15
N LEU A 425 7.75 17.40 -17.62
CA LEU A 425 8.11 18.66 -18.29
C LEU A 425 9.46 19.25 -17.85
N VAL A 426 10.13 18.65 -16.84
CA VAL A 426 11.42 19.14 -16.32
C VAL A 426 12.49 19.22 -17.41
N ARG A 427 13.24 20.34 -17.44
CA ARG A 427 14.43 20.59 -18.29
C ARG A 427 14.16 20.70 -19.80
N GLN A 428 13.12 21.42 -20.19
CA GLN A 428 12.87 21.79 -21.58
C GLN A 428 13.36 23.22 -21.86
N GLU A 429 14.64 23.40 -22.20
CA GLU A 429 15.17 24.71 -22.63
C GLU A 429 14.69 25.12 -24.05
N ARG A 430 14.02 24.22 -24.79
CA ARG A 430 13.70 24.40 -26.22
C ARG A 430 12.22 24.51 -26.58
N LEU A 431 11.30 24.34 -25.64
CA LEU A 431 9.87 24.50 -25.91
C LEU A 431 9.45 25.93 -25.59
N SER A 432 8.73 26.58 -26.51
CA SER A 432 8.07 27.87 -26.26
C SER A 432 6.86 27.68 -25.32
N MET A 433 7.13 27.24 -24.09
CA MET A 433 6.16 27.06 -23.02
C MET A 433 6.79 27.31 -21.64
N LEU A 434 6.03 27.92 -20.75
CA LEU A 434 6.41 28.15 -19.35
C LEU A 434 6.42 26.82 -18.57
N SER A 435 7.62 26.29 -18.33
CA SER A 435 7.84 25.01 -17.63
C SER A 435 8.41 25.22 -16.24
N ALA A 436 7.94 24.42 -15.27
CA ALA A 436 8.42 24.51 -13.89
C ALA A 436 9.88 24.05 -13.77
N LEU A 437 10.73 24.88 -13.16
CA LEU A 437 12.14 24.61 -12.89
C LEU A 437 12.32 23.79 -11.61
N SER A 438 11.49 24.07 -10.60
CA SER A 438 11.50 23.41 -9.30
C SER A 438 10.15 23.58 -8.63
N TRP A 439 9.80 22.68 -7.71
CA TRP A 439 8.57 22.77 -6.93
C TRP A 439 8.73 21.99 -5.63
N GLY A 440 7.83 22.23 -4.68
CA GLY A 440 7.84 21.56 -3.39
C GLY A 440 6.83 22.16 -2.43
N ILE A 441 6.90 21.74 -1.17
CA ILE A 441 6.13 22.34 -0.08
C ILE A 441 7.01 23.36 0.62
N ALA A 442 6.50 24.57 0.82
CA ALA A 442 7.19 25.63 1.55
C ALA A 442 6.29 26.21 2.65
N ASP A 443 6.86 26.55 3.79
CA ASP A 443 6.18 27.36 4.81
C ASP A 443 5.93 28.74 4.21
N TRP A 444 4.67 29.13 4.02
CA TRP A 444 4.30 30.35 3.30
C TRP A 444 3.57 31.33 4.22
N PRO A 445 4.28 32.28 4.86
CA PRO A 445 3.70 33.22 5.82
C PRO A 445 2.51 34.04 5.29
N PRO A 446 2.51 34.55 4.03
CA PRO A 446 1.36 35.28 3.50
C PRO A 446 0.05 34.48 3.53
N ALA A 447 0.13 33.14 3.44
CA ALA A 447 -1.04 32.26 3.49
C ALA A 447 -1.25 31.58 4.86
N GLY A 448 -0.43 31.91 5.87
CA GLY A 448 -0.57 31.40 7.24
C GLY A 448 -0.30 29.91 7.43
N GLY A 449 0.47 29.27 6.53
CA GLY A 449 0.79 27.84 6.63
C GLY A 449 1.59 27.30 5.45
N GLN A 450 1.76 25.99 5.39
CA GLN A 450 2.45 25.33 4.28
C GLN A 450 1.65 25.39 2.99
N ARG A 451 2.33 25.63 1.87
CA ARG A 451 1.74 25.63 0.53
C ARG A 451 2.61 24.86 -0.44
N PHE A 452 1.97 24.25 -1.42
CA PHE A 452 2.67 23.80 -2.61
C PHE A 452 3.06 25.00 -3.46
N VAL A 453 4.32 25.03 -3.88
CA VAL A 453 4.89 26.12 -4.69
C VAL A 453 5.59 25.54 -5.90
N ALA A 454 5.50 26.22 -7.05
CA ALA A 454 6.26 25.88 -8.24
C ALA A 454 6.95 27.13 -8.80
N VAL A 455 8.22 26.98 -9.14
CA VAL A 455 9.11 28.04 -9.60
C VAL A 455 9.29 27.93 -11.11
N PHE A 456 9.16 29.05 -11.79
CA PHE A 456 9.22 29.19 -13.24
C PHE A 456 10.22 30.28 -13.63
N PRO A 457 10.77 30.25 -14.86
CA PRO A 457 11.44 31.41 -15.42
C PRO A 457 10.47 32.60 -15.45
N ARG A 458 10.92 33.81 -15.11
CA ARG A 458 10.08 35.00 -15.25
C ARG A 458 9.91 35.34 -16.74
N PRO A 459 8.68 35.35 -17.29
CA PRO A 459 8.47 35.72 -18.69
C PRO A 459 8.99 37.13 -18.97
N ARG A 460 9.73 37.32 -20.07
CA ARG A 460 10.34 38.62 -20.42
C ARG A 460 9.36 39.58 -21.09
N GLY A 461 8.35 39.07 -21.78
CA GLY A 461 7.35 39.90 -22.45
C GLY A 461 5.97 39.79 -21.81
N ARG A 462 5.04 40.57 -22.34
CA ARG A 462 3.68 40.69 -21.80
C ARG A 462 2.82 39.48 -22.14
N ARG A 463 1.84 39.21 -21.27
CA ARG A 463 0.71 38.34 -21.57
C ARG A 463 -0.05 38.89 -22.78
N LEU A 464 -0.52 38.02 -23.66
CA LEU A 464 -1.20 38.40 -24.89
C LEU A 464 -2.50 39.13 -24.56
N GLN A 465 -3.32 38.54 -23.69
CA GLN A 465 -4.49 39.19 -23.10
C GLN A 465 -4.19 39.50 -21.63
N PRO A 466 -4.07 40.78 -21.23
CA PRO A 466 -3.61 41.15 -19.89
C PRO A 466 -4.47 40.60 -18.75
N GLU A 467 -5.79 40.60 -18.95
CA GLU A 467 -6.78 40.08 -18.01
C GLU A 467 -7.83 39.28 -18.78
N PRO A 468 -8.43 38.24 -18.19
CA PRO A 468 -9.50 37.47 -18.83
C PRO A 468 -10.62 38.37 -19.37
N GLY A 469 -10.91 38.25 -20.66
CA GLY A 469 -11.97 39.04 -21.32
C GLY A 469 -11.56 40.44 -21.79
N ALA A 470 -10.36 40.93 -21.46
CA ALA A 470 -9.88 42.23 -21.93
C ALA A 470 -9.81 42.31 -23.47
N ARG A 471 -10.22 43.44 -24.05
CA ARG A 471 -10.09 43.71 -25.48
C ARG A 471 -8.68 44.19 -25.83
N PHE A 472 -8.22 43.85 -27.04
CA PHE A 472 -6.93 44.25 -27.58
C PHE A 472 -7.00 44.44 -29.10
N GLU A 473 -5.96 45.00 -29.71
CA GLU A 473 -5.93 45.18 -31.17
C GLU A 473 -5.97 43.83 -31.89
N PRO A 474 -6.91 43.61 -32.83
CA PRO A 474 -6.97 42.38 -33.60
C PRO A 474 -5.68 42.10 -34.38
N TRP A 475 -5.24 40.85 -34.38
CA TRP A 475 -4.04 40.43 -35.10
C TRP A 475 -4.33 40.15 -36.57
N ARG A 476 -3.32 40.35 -37.41
CA ARG A 476 -3.38 39.95 -38.83
C ARG A 476 -3.17 38.45 -38.97
N GLU A 477 -3.70 37.86 -40.05
CA GLU A 477 -3.59 36.42 -40.28
C GLU A 477 -2.13 35.94 -40.42
N ASP A 478 -1.28 36.72 -41.07
CA ASP A 478 0.16 36.42 -41.24
C ASP A 478 0.93 36.51 -39.92
N GLU A 479 0.43 37.31 -38.99
CA GLU A 479 0.96 37.47 -37.65
C GLU A 479 0.59 36.27 -36.78
N ILE A 480 -0.66 35.81 -36.84
CA ILE A 480 -1.12 34.60 -36.15
C ILE A 480 -0.36 33.36 -36.63
N LEU A 481 -0.15 33.22 -37.93
CA LEU A 481 0.58 32.08 -38.49
C LEU A 481 2.02 32.02 -37.92
N ARG A 482 2.78 33.11 -38.07
CA ARG A 482 4.20 33.17 -37.69
C ARG A 482 4.43 33.22 -36.19
N ARG A 483 3.58 33.92 -35.45
CA ARG A 483 3.79 34.16 -34.02
C ARG A 483 3.08 33.16 -33.13
N LEU A 484 1.97 32.55 -33.56
CA LEU A 484 1.23 31.58 -32.73
C LEU A 484 1.32 30.15 -33.29
N ILE A 485 0.85 29.92 -34.51
CA ILE A 485 0.65 28.55 -35.01
C ILE A 485 1.99 27.83 -35.20
N GLU A 486 2.95 28.46 -35.88
CA GLU A 486 4.29 27.91 -36.11
C GLU A 486 5.04 27.54 -34.81
N PRO A 487 5.15 28.42 -33.79
CA PRO A 487 5.88 28.08 -32.56
C PRO A 487 5.12 27.14 -31.61
N VAL A 488 3.78 27.17 -31.58
CA VAL A 488 2.98 26.32 -30.67
C VAL A 488 2.84 24.89 -31.18
N THR A 489 2.80 24.67 -32.49
CA THR A 489 2.60 23.32 -33.07
C THR A 489 3.64 22.29 -32.59
N PRO A 490 4.96 22.59 -32.61
CA PRO A 490 5.97 21.68 -32.05
C PRO A 490 5.80 21.40 -30.56
N VAL A 491 5.31 22.39 -29.78
CA VAL A 491 5.04 22.23 -28.35
C VAL A 491 3.91 21.23 -28.13
N LEU A 492 2.80 21.38 -28.87
CA LEU A 492 1.68 20.43 -28.80
C LEU A 492 2.09 19.01 -29.20
N ARG A 493 3.04 18.86 -30.12
CA ARG A 493 3.59 17.54 -30.52
C ARG A 493 4.36 16.89 -29.39
N ASP A 494 5.23 17.66 -28.74
CA ASP A 494 6.00 17.14 -27.62
C ASP A 494 5.09 16.75 -26.44
N LEU A 495 4.04 17.54 -26.17
CA LEU A 495 3.02 17.20 -25.18
C LEU A 495 2.29 15.90 -25.54
N GLU A 496 1.81 15.77 -26.79
CA GLU A 496 1.12 14.57 -27.27
C GLU A 496 2.01 13.32 -27.19
N ALA A 497 3.27 13.43 -27.60
CA ALA A 497 4.25 12.34 -27.54
C ALA A 497 4.48 11.82 -26.10
N ARG A 498 4.31 12.69 -25.09
CA ARG A 498 4.41 12.34 -23.66
C ARG A 498 3.08 11.93 -23.03
N SER A 499 2.01 11.85 -23.83
CA SER A 499 0.64 11.67 -23.36
C SER A 499 0.22 12.73 -22.33
N ILE A 500 0.58 13.99 -22.60
CA ILE A 500 0.22 15.17 -21.81
C ILE A 500 -0.68 16.05 -22.66
N THR A 501 -1.68 16.65 -22.02
CA THR A 501 -2.50 17.71 -22.58
C THR A 501 -2.27 19.00 -21.79
N HIS A 502 -2.27 20.13 -22.48
CA HIS A 502 -2.13 21.43 -21.83
C HIS A 502 -3.41 21.78 -21.07
N ARG A 503 -4.59 21.67 -21.70
CA ARG A 503 -5.92 21.98 -21.13
C ARG A 503 -6.01 23.35 -20.44
N ALA A 504 -5.22 24.30 -20.93
CA ALA A 504 -5.14 25.67 -20.42
C ALA A 504 -4.70 26.65 -21.53
N ILE A 505 -4.97 26.33 -22.80
CA ILE A 505 -4.59 27.17 -23.96
C ILE A 505 -5.66 28.23 -24.15
N ARG A 506 -5.33 29.47 -23.79
CA ARG A 506 -6.21 30.63 -23.85
C ARG A 506 -5.39 31.90 -24.00
N ALA A 507 -6.00 32.96 -24.52
CA ALA A 507 -5.27 34.20 -24.86
C ALA A 507 -4.63 34.87 -23.63
N ASP A 508 -5.25 34.74 -22.46
CA ASP A 508 -4.73 35.20 -21.17
C ASP A 508 -3.73 34.22 -20.54
N ASN A 509 -3.40 33.10 -21.18
CA ASN A 509 -2.35 32.18 -20.72
C ASN A 509 -1.32 31.94 -21.82
N ILE A 510 -1.04 32.98 -22.61
CA ILE A 510 0.01 33.01 -23.63
C ILE A 510 0.81 34.28 -23.43
N PHE A 511 2.13 34.18 -23.51
CA PHE A 511 3.09 35.28 -23.38
C PHE A 511 3.79 35.55 -24.71
N LEU A 512 4.22 36.79 -24.93
CA LEU A 512 5.07 37.14 -26.08
C LEU A 512 6.54 37.11 -25.66
N GLU A 513 7.41 36.39 -26.38
CA GLU A 513 8.85 36.35 -26.10
C GLU A 513 9.59 37.56 -26.67
N GLY A 514 10.17 38.41 -25.82
CA GLY A 514 11.04 39.52 -26.25
C GLY A 514 10.30 40.84 -26.52
N SER A 515 10.58 41.49 -27.66
CA SER A 515 9.99 42.78 -28.04
C SER A 515 8.52 42.65 -28.49
N ALA A 516 7.87 43.75 -28.88
CA ALA A 516 6.47 43.75 -29.34
C ALA A 516 6.19 42.81 -30.54
N GLU A 517 7.22 42.38 -31.27
CA GLU A 517 7.14 41.46 -32.43
C GLU A 517 7.47 39.98 -32.09
N GLY A 518 7.63 39.64 -30.80
CA GLY A 518 8.01 38.30 -30.32
C GLY A 518 7.05 37.14 -30.65
N THR A 519 7.56 35.91 -30.68
CA THR A 519 6.75 34.67 -30.82
C THR A 519 5.95 34.37 -29.56
N CYS A 520 4.85 33.63 -29.69
CA CYS A 520 4.02 33.20 -28.58
C CYS A 520 4.67 32.03 -27.83
N MET A 521 4.67 32.14 -26.50
CA MET A 521 5.03 31.11 -25.54
C MET A 521 3.77 30.71 -24.77
N LEU A 522 3.44 29.42 -24.72
CA LEU A 522 2.34 28.94 -23.88
C LEU A 522 2.64 29.19 -22.39
N GLY A 523 1.63 29.56 -21.62
CA GLY A 523 1.75 29.72 -20.17
C GLY A 523 1.83 28.39 -19.44
N GLU A 524 1.65 28.44 -18.12
CA GLU A 524 1.68 27.23 -17.30
C GLU A 524 0.35 26.45 -17.41
N CYS A 525 0.39 25.16 -17.08
CA CYS A 525 -0.78 24.31 -17.10
C CYS A 525 -0.81 23.30 -15.95
N VAL A 526 -0.08 23.58 -14.88
CA VAL A 526 0.30 22.61 -13.85
C VAL A 526 -0.13 22.99 -12.45
N MET A 527 -0.47 24.26 -12.19
CA MET A 527 -0.89 24.72 -10.87
C MET A 527 -2.34 24.37 -10.51
N ALA A 528 -3.15 23.99 -11.49
CA ALA A 528 -4.54 23.57 -11.30
C ALA A 528 -4.83 22.25 -12.02
N PRO A 529 -5.92 21.54 -11.65
CA PRO A 529 -6.38 20.38 -12.41
C PRO A 529 -6.64 20.71 -13.89
N PRO A 530 -6.49 19.74 -14.81
CA PRO A 530 -6.76 19.93 -16.24
C PRO A 530 -8.10 20.63 -16.51
N ALA A 531 -8.09 21.62 -17.40
CA ALA A 531 -9.27 22.36 -17.85
C ALA A 531 -10.04 23.15 -16.79
N MET A 532 -9.55 23.19 -15.55
CA MET A 532 -10.15 23.95 -14.46
C MET A 532 -10.11 25.45 -14.75
N ASP A 533 -8.98 25.93 -15.28
CA ASP A 533 -8.76 27.32 -15.67
C ASP A 533 -9.16 27.66 -17.11
N GLN A 534 -9.78 26.71 -17.81
CA GLN A 534 -10.18 26.92 -19.19
C GLN A 534 -11.56 27.61 -19.22
N PRO A 535 -11.73 28.77 -19.89
CA PRO A 535 -13.06 29.36 -20.01
C PRO A 535 -13.94 28.53 -20.97
N ALA A 536 -15.25 28.49 -20.72
CA ALA A 536 -16.19 27.65 -21.48
C ALA A 536 -16.14 27.87 -23.01
N ILE A 537 -15.88 29.11 -23.47
CA ILE A 537 -15.75 29.39 -24.91
C ILE A 537 -14.65 28.57 -25.60
N TYR A 538 -13.57 28.25 -24.89
CA TYR A 538 -12.45 27.46 -25.39
C TYR A 538 -12.68 25.95 -25.34
N GLU A 539 -13.85 25.50 -24.89
CA GLU A 539 -14.23 24.09 -24.83
C GLU A 539 -15.21 23.74 -25.96
N PRO A 540 -15.19 22.50 -26.46
CA PRO A 540 -16.29 21.99 -27.29
C PRO A 540 -17.59 21.91 -26.47
N ILE A 541 -18.72 21.69 -27.14
CA ILE A 541 -20.05 21.62 -26.50
C ILE A 541 -20.05 20.72 -25.24
N GLU A 542 -19.39 19.56 -25.29
CA GLU A 542 -19.33 18.61 -24.18
C GLU A 542 -18.63 19.22 -22.95
N GLY A 543 -17.53 19.94 -23.16
CA GLY A 543 -16.80 20.62 -22.09
C GLY A 543 -17.53 21.86 -21.55
N MET A 544 -18.32 22.55 -22.39
CA MET A 544 -19.22 23.62 -21.95
C MET A 544 -20.37 23.11 -21.07
N LEU A 545 -20.83 21.88 -21.30
CA LEU A 545 -21.89 21.26 -20.51
C LEU A 545 -21.40 20.68 -19.17
N ALA A 546 -20.08 20.65 -18.95
CA ALA A 546 -19.45 20.11 -17.74
C ALA A 546 -18.94 21.25 -16.83
N LEU A 547 -18.91 20.98 -15.53
CA LEU A 547 -18.36 21.90 -14.54
C LEU A 547 -16.84 22.10 -14.76
N PRO A 548 -16.27 23.26 -14.39
CA PRO A 548 -14.82 23.40 -14.27
C PRO A 548 -14.24 22.30 -13.36
N GLY A 549 -13.16 21.63 -13.78
CA GLY A 549 -12.62 20.44 -13.09
C GLY A 549 -13.39 19.13 -13.36
N GLY A 550 -14.54 19.18 -14.02
CA GLY A 550 -15.28 18.03 -14.51
C GLY A 550 -15.11 17.76 -16.00
N ARG A 551 -14.14 18.41 -16.67
CA ARG A 551 -13.91 18.27 -18.13
C ARG A 551 -12.83 17.25 -18.49
N GLY A 552 -12.24 16.60 -17.50
CA GLY A 552 -11.30 15.51 -17.67
C GLY A 552 -9.91 15.92 -18.12
N ARG A 553 -9.03 14.92 -18.19
CA ARG A 553 -7.64 15.11 -18.67
C ARG A 553 -7.63 15.52 -20.14
N GLY A 554 -8.67 15.17 -20.90
CA GLY A 554 -8.82 15.49 -22.31
C GLY A 554 -7.77 14.82 -23.20
N PHE A 555 -7.78 15.17 -24.48
CA PHE A 555 -6.85 14.69 -25.50
C PHE A 555 -6.15 15.85 -26.20
N ALA A 556 -5.11 15.57 -27.00
CA ALA A 556 -4.47 16.57 -27.84
C ALA A 556 -5.46 17.31 -28.77
N ALA A 557 -6.52 16.61 -29.20
CA ALA A 557 -7.62 17.19 -29.95
C ALA A 557 -8.31 18.36 -29.20
N ASP A 558 -8.38 18.32 -27.87
CA ASP A 558 -9.03 19.38 -27.08
C ASP A 558 -8.14 20.62 -26.98
N ASP A 559 -6.81 20.43 -26.93
CA ASP A 559 -5.83 21.52 -27.05
C ASP A 559 -5.85 22.16 -28.44
N LEU A 560 -6.02 21.36 -29.49
CA LEU A 560 -6.19 21.86 -30.87
C LEU A 560 -7.48 22.67 -31.04
N TYR A 561 -8.57 22.26 -30.40
CA TYR A 561 -9.81 23.05 -30.37
C TYR A 561 -9.57 24.40 -29.69
N ALA A 562 -8.94 24.38 -28.51
CA ALA A 562 -8.59 25.58 -27.76
C ALA A 562 -7.64 26.52 -28.54
N LEU A 563 -6.69 25.97 -29.31
CA LEU A 563 -5.86 26.73 -30.25
C LEU A 563 -6.71 27.40 -31.33
N GLY A 564 -7.69 26.68 -31.90
CA GLY A 564 -8.64 27.26 -32.86
C GLY A 564 -9.45 28.42 -32.28
N VAL A 565 -9.92 28.30 -31.02
CA VAL A 565 -10.63 29.39 -30.34
C VAL A 565 -9.70 30.55 -30.04
N THR A 566 -8.45 30.27 -29.65
CA THR A 566 -7.42 31.30 -29.46
C THR A 566 -7.21 32.10 -30.74
N ILE A 567 -7.07 31.45 -31.90
CA ILE A 567 -6.97 32.13 -33.20
C ILE A 567 -8.20 33.04 -33.45
N ALA A 568 -9.41 32.55 -33.17
CA ALA A 568 -10.64 33.34 -33.34
C ALA A 568 -10.66 34.59 -32.43
N VAL A 569 -10.21 34.46 -31.18
CA VAL A 569 -10.08 35.56 -30.22
C VAL A 569 -9.05 36.59 -30.69
N LEU A 570 -7.92 36.15 -31.25
CA LEU A 570 -6.89 37.04 -31.82
C LEU A 570 -7.40 37.82 -33.04
N LEU A 571 -8.15 37.16 -33.92
CA LEU A 571 -8.75 37.80 -35.10
C LEU A 571 -9.84 38.81 -34.74
N ALA A 572 -10.52 38.62 -33.61
CA ALA A 572 -11.58 39.50 -33.14
C ALA A 572 -11.08 40.63 -32.21
N GLY A 573 -9.91 40.47 -31.59
CA GLY A 573 -9.39 41.38 -30.56
C GLY A 573 -10.12 41.26 -29.20
N GLY A 574 -10.64 40.08 -28.88
CA GLY A 574 -11.45 39.81 -27.68
C GLY A 574 -12.37 38.61 -27.84
N ASP A 575 -13.32 38.40 -26.90
CA ASP A 575 -14.34 37.34 -27.02
C ASP A 575 -15.22 37.59 -28.28
N PRO A 576 -15.16 36.72 -29.32
CA PRO A 576 -15.91 36.92 -30.56
C PRO A 576 -17.43 36.80 -30.40
N VAL A 577 -17.90 36.25 -29.27
CA VAL A 577 -19.32 36.02 -28.94
C VAL A 577 -19.70 36.62 -27.59
N GLU A 578 -19.05 37.72 -27.19
CA GLU A 578 -19.26 38.43 -25.91
C GLU A 578 -20.75 38.69 -25.61
N GLY A 579 -21.56 39.02 -26.63
CA GLY A 579 -22.99 39.32 -26.47
C GLY A 579 -23.93 38.12 -26.32
N LEU A 580 -23.42 36.88 -26.37
CA LEU A 580 -24.21 35.67 -26.14
C LEU A 580 -23.96 35.16 -24.71
N ASP A 581 -25.03 34.81 -24.00
CA ASP A 581 -24.91 34.03 -22.76
C ASP A 581 -24.47 32.58 -23.06
N GLU A 582 -24.13 31.82 -22.02
CA GLU A 582 -23.60 30.46 -22.17
C GLU A 582 -24.60 29.51 -22.86
N GLN A 583 -25.89 29.61 -22.53
CA GLN A 583 -26.93 28.79 -23.15
C GLN A 583 -27.07 29.10 -24.64
N ALA A 584 -27.08 30.36 -25.02
CA ALA A 584 -27.12 30.82 -26.40
C ALA A 584 -25.85 30.43 -27.18
N ARG A 585 -24.68 30.43 -26.53
CA ARG A 585 -23.42 29.93 -27.12
C ARG A 585 -23.53 28.44 -27.44
N ILE A 586 -23.98 27.62 -26.49
CA ILE A 586 -24.17 26.17 -26.67
C ILE A 586 -25.18 25.91 -27.79
N GLU A 587 -26.32 26.60 -27.77
CA GLU A 587 -27.37 26.44 -28.78
C GLU A 587 -26.88 26.86 -30.19
N SER A 588 -26.13 27.96 -30.29
CA SER A 588 -25.52 28.37 -31.55
C SER A 588 -24.50 27.35 -32.06
N LYS A 589 -23.63 26.81 -31.18
CA LYS A 589 -22.67 25.75 -31.55
C LYS A 589 -23.39 24.48 -32.03
N ILE A 590 -24.45 24.06 -31.35
CA ILE A 590 -25.25 22.88 -31.74
C ILE A 590 -25.90 23.08 -33.12
N HIS A 591 -26.43 24.28 -33.42
CA HIS A 591 -27.17 24.53 -34.66
C HIS A 591 -26.32 24.91 -35.87
N ARG A 592 -25.23 25.66 -35.65
CA ARG A 592 -24.40 26.24 -36.72
C ARG A 592 -23.00 25.65 -36.76
N GLY A 593 -22.57 24.93 -35.73
CA GLY A 593 -21.20 24.50 -35.51
C GLY A 593 -20.34 25.57 -34.83
N SER A 594 -19.25 25.13 -34.20
CA SER A 594 -18.30 26.00 -33.50
C SER A 594 -17.63 27.02 -34.42
N TYR A 595 -17.15 26.61 -35.60
CA TYR A 595 -16.59 27.53 -36.60
C TYR A 595 -17.53 28.69 -36.95
N ALA A 596 -18.78 28.39 -37.34
CA ALA A 596 -19.72 29.42 -37.77
C ALA A 596 -20.18 30.32 -36.60
N THR A 597 -20.19 29.80 -35.38
CA THR A 597 -20.53 30.55 -34.17
C THR A 597 -19.42 31.53 -33.80
N LEU A 598 -18.17 31.09 -33.79
CA LEU A 598 -17.02 31.89 -33.33
C LEU A 598 -16.49 32.85 -34.40
N ILE A 599 -16.54 32.47 -35.68
CA ILE A 599 -16.04 33.32 -36.77
C ILE A 599 -17.13 34.23 -37.34
N GLY A 600 -18.40 33.79 -37.27
CA GLY A 600 -19.54 34.58 -37.73
C GLY A 600 -19.43 35.01 -39.19
N ARG A 601 -19.34 36.32 -39.43
CA ARG A 601 -19.24 36.94 -40.77
C ARG A 601 -17.85 37.50 -41.09
N THR A 602 -16.86 37.22 -40.25
CA THR A 602 -15.48 37.69 -40.46
C THR A 602 -14.94 37.15 -41.78
N ARG A 603 -14.39 38.04 -42.61
CA ARG A 603 -13.77 37.67 -43.89
C ARG A 603 -12.36 37.16 -43.63
N LEU A 604 -12.08 35.94 -44.06
CA LEU A 604 -10.79 35.28 -43.87
C LEU A 604 -10.18 34.86 -45.20
N SER A 605 -8.86 34.81 -45.26
CA SER A 605 -8.18 34.14 -46.37
C SER A 605 -8.53 32.64 -46.39
N LEU A 606 -8.34 32.02 -47.56
CA LEU A 606 -8.62 30.59 -47.73
C LEU A 606 -7.75 29.69 -46.82
N PRO A 607 -6.43 29.93 -46.66
CA PRO A 607 -5.62 29.19 -45.70
C PRO A 607 -6.12 29.27 -44.25
N MET A 608 -6.45 30.49 -43.77
CA MET A 608 -6.93 30.67 -42.39
C MET A 608 -8.30 30.01 -42.18
N MET A 609 -9.17 30.05 -43.20
CA MET A 609 -10.45 29.34 -43.20
C MET A 609 -10.27 27.82 -43.08
N GLU A 610 -9.31 27.22 -43.78
CA GLU A 610 -9.06 25.77 -43.73
C GLU A 610 -8.67 25.31 -42.31
N VAL A 611 -7.70 25.99 -41.68
CA VAL A 611 -7.25 25.68 -40.32
C VAL A 611 -8.38 25.82 -39.32
N LEU A 612 -9.06 26.97 -39.32
CA LEU A 612 -10.13 27.22 -38.34
C LEU A 612 -11.28 26.22 -38.50
N ARG A 613 -11.64 25.82 -39.73
CA ARG A 613 -12.64 24.78 -39.95
C ARG A 613 -12.16 23.40 -39.49
N GLY A 614 -10.87 23.10 -39.61
CA GLY A 614 -10.28 21.85 -39.13
C GLY A 614 -10.20 21.76 -37.62
N LEU A 615 -9.83 22.85 -36.94
CA LEU A 615 -9.65 22.91 -35.49
C LEU A 615 -11.00 23.07 -34.74
N LEU A 616 -11.93 23.86 -35.27
CA LEU A 616 -13.21 24.20 -34.60
C LEU A 616 -14.34 23.22 -34.93
N CYS A 617 -14.08 21.93 -34.76
CA CYS A 617 -15.07 20.84 -34.82
C CYS A 617 -15.36 20.32 -33.41
N ASP A 618 -16.63 20.25 -32.99
CA ASP A 618 -17.02 19.74 -31.67
C ASP A 618 -16.76 18.23 -31.54
N GLN A 619 -17.07 17.44 -32.57
CA GLN A 619 -16.79 16.01 -32.55
C GLN A 619 -15.29 15.72 -32.75
N ARG A 620 -14.68 15.02 -31.79
CA ARG A 620 -13.24 14.69 -31.80
C ARG A 620 -12.79 13.96 -33.08
N VAL A 621 -13.60 13.04 -33.62
CA VAL A 621 -13.25 12.26 -34.83
C VAL A 621 -13.26 13.10 -36.12
N GLU A 622 -14.00 14.21 -36.12
CA GLU A 622 -14.12 15.16 -37.23
C GLU A 622 -13.12 16.31 -37.12
N ARG A 623 -12.43 16.43 -35.99
CA ARG A 623 -11.40 17.46 -35.77
C ARG A 623 -10.11 17.07 -36.48
N TRP A 624 -9.34 18.08 -36.87
CA TRP A 624 -7.95 17.89 -37.29
C TRP A 624 -7.14 17.31 -36.15
N THR A 625 -6.29 16.37 -36.51
CA THR A 625 -5.21 15.86 -35.66
C THR A 625 -4.02 16.80 -35.73
N LEU A 626 -3.05 16.62 -34.85
CA LEU A 626 -1.83 17.41 -34.89
C LEU A 626 -1.05 17.17 -36.19
N HIS A 627 -1.08 15.93 -36.69
CA HIS A 627 -0.51 15.57 -37.98
C HIS A 627 -1.15 16.35 -39.15
N ASP A 628 -2.48 16.54 -39.12
CA ASP A 628 -3.17 17.35 -40.13
C ASP A 628 -2.70 18.82 -40.10
N LEU A 629 -2.53 19.39 -38.90
CA LEU A 629 -2.01 20.76 -38.74
C LEU A 629 -0.57 20.88 -39.27
N GLU A 630 0.31 19.91 -38.99
CA GLU A 630 1.68 19.88 -39.51
C GLU A 630 1.74 19.74 -41.03
N LEU A 631 0.90 18.87 -41.61
CA LEU A 631 0.80 18.75 -43.07
C LEU A 631 0.37 20.08 -43.71
N TRP A 632 -0.59 20.77 -43.09
CA TRP A 632 -1.04 22.08 -43.55
C TRP A 632 0.07 23.14 -43.46
N LEU A 633 0.82 23.19 -42.35
CA LEU A 633 1.99 24.06 -42.20
C LEU A 633 3.08 23.75 -43.25
N GLY A 634 3.23 22.49 -43.64
CA GLY A 634 4.09 22.06 -44.74
C GLY A 634 3.61 22.48 -46.14
N GLY A 635 2.54 23.27 -46.24
CA GLY A 635 1.97 23.78 -47.49
C GLY A 635 0.98 22.84 -48.17
N ARG A 636 0.61 21.71 -47.54
CA ARG A 636 -0.36 20.78 -48.10
C ARG A 636 -1.78 21.32 -47.88
N ARG A 637 -2.56 21.41 -48.96
CA ARG A 637 -3.98 21.74 -48.86
C ARG A 637 -4.75 20.54 -48.30
N LEU A 638 -5.48 20.77 -47.22
CA LEU A 638 -6.37 19.79 -46.60
C LEU A 638 -7.79 20.31 -46.66
N SER A 639 -8.70 19.51 -47.20
CA SER A 639 -10.12 19.83 -47.10
C SER A 639 -10.57 19.56 -45.66
N PRO A 640 -11.05 20.58 -44.91
CA PRO A 640 -11.56 20.34 -43.57
C PRO A 640 -12.75 19.36 -43.64
N LYS A 641 -12.81 18.42 -42.69
CA LYS A 641 -13.92 17.48 -42.58
C LYS A 641 -15.20 18.31 -42.32
N GLN A 642 -16.29 17.98 -43.01
CA GLN A 642 -17.54 18.70 -42.78
C GLN A 642 -18.14 18.25 -41.44
N PRO A 643 -18.42 19.19 -40.51
CA PRO A 643 -18.99 18.83 -39.22
C PRO A 643 -20.39 18.25 -39.40
N SER A 644 -20.67 17.10 -38.80
CA SER A 644 -22.02 16.54 -38.82
C SER A 644 -22.93 17.32 -37.87
N LEU A 645 -23.83 18.12 -38.44
CA LEU A 645 -24.84 18.83 -37.66
C LEU A 645 -25.94 17.87 -37.22
N PRO A 646 -26.50 18.02 -36.01
CA PRO A 646 -27.59 17.19 -35.53
C PRO A 646 -28.81 17.24 -36.43
N ILE A 647 -29.53 16.12 -36.53
CA ILE A 647 -30.79 16.04 -37.27
C ILE A 647 -31.78 17.07 -36.70
N ARG A 648 -32.32 17.91 -37.58
CA ARG A 648 -33.31 18.92 -37.25
C ARG A 648 -34.72 18.34 -37.43
N GLY A 649 -35.52 18.39 -36.39
CA GLY A 649 -36.90 17.91 -36.40
C GLY A 649 -37.85 18.80 -37.17
N GLN A 650 -38.96 18.23 -37.63
CA GLN A 650 -40.01 18.94 -38.36
C GLN A 650 -40.75 19.98 -37.50
N ARG A 651 -40.84 19.74 -36.19
CA ARG A 651 -41.45 20.65 -35.20
C ARG A 651 -40.51 20.80 -34.00
N PRO A 652 -40.41 22.00 -33.40
CA PRO A 652 -39.58 22.20 -32.23
C PRO A 652 -40.20 21.55 -30.98
N TYR A 653 -39.35 21.18 -30.03
CA TYR A 653 -39.76 20.90 -28.66
C TYR A 653 -39.58 22.17 -27.84
N SER A 654 -40.61 22.55 -27.07
CA SER A 654 -40.54 23.76 -26.24
C SER A 654 -40.05 23.45 -24.84
N VAL A 655 -39.00 24.14 -24.41
CA VAL A 655 -38.47 24.11 -23.04
C VAL A 655 -38.55 25.54 -22.51
N GLU A 656 -39.39 25.76 -21.49
CA GLU A 656 -39.65 27.10 -20.91
C GLU A 656 -39.98 28.21 -21.93
N GLY A 657 -40.71 27.86 -23.00
CA GLY A 657 -41.07 28.81 -24.06
C GLY A 657 -40.03 28.97 -25.16
N THR A 658 -38.81 28.45 -24.98
CA THR A 658 -37.77 28.41 -26.03
C THR A 658 -37.93 27.18 -26.90
N SER A 659 -37.73 27.32 -28.22
CA SER A 659 -37.98 26.26 -29.22
C SER A 659 -36.69 25.58 -29.66
N HIS A 660 -36.52 24.30 -29.33
CA HIS A 660 -35.35 23.50 -29.68
C HIS A 660 -35.67 22.46 -30.75
N TRP A 661 -34.76 22.26 -31.70
CA TRP A 661 -35.06 21.52 -32.93
C TRP A 661 -34.34 20.18 -33.08
N SER A 662 -33.38 19.84 -32.22
CA SER A 662 -32.65 18.57 -32.29
C SER A 662 -32.64 17.88 -30.92
N ALA A 663 -32.46 16.55 -30.91
CA ALA A 663 -32.37 15.79 -29.65
C ALA A 663 -31.27 16.35 -28.73
N ARG A 664 -30.11 16.68 -29.32
CA ARG A 664 -28.97 17.30 -28.63
C ARG A 664 -29.31 18.66 -28.01
N ALA A 665 -29.98 19.55 -28.74
CA ALA A 665 -30.41 20.85 -28.20
C ALA A 665 -31.40 20.70 -27.05
N VAL A 666 -32.35 19.76 -27.17
CA VAL A 666 -33.30 19.45 -26.09
C VAL A 666 -32.58 18.90 -24.86
N ALA A 667 -31.62 17.98 -25.03
CA ALA A 667 -30.83 17.43 -23.93
C ALA A 667 -29.94 18.49 -23.23
N ALA A 668 -29.41 19.45 -23.97
CA ALA A 668 -28.69 20.58 -23.40
C ALA A 668 -29.64 21.45 -22.56
N ALA A 669 -30.77 21.87 -23.14
CA ALA A 669 -31.75 22.74 -22.48
C ALA A 669 -32.37 22.12 -21.22
N LEU A 670 -32.76 20.85 -21.26
CA LEU A 670 -33.32 20.14 -20.09
C LEU A 670 -32.28 19.89 -18.99
N GLY A 671 -30.99 19.83 -19.34
CA GLY A 671 -29.91 19.68 -18.35
C GLY A 671 -29.52 20.99 -17.70
N LEU A 672 -29.49 22.09 -18.48
CA LEU A 672 -29.25 23.44 -17.96
C LEU A 672 -30.42 23.95 -17.10
N ASN A 673 -31.65 23.53 -17.42
CA ASN A 673 -32.83 23.75 -16.60
C ASN A 673 -33.44 22.43 -16.14
N TRP A 674 -32.98 21.97 -14.96
CA TRP A 674 -33.33 20.66 -14.42
C TRP A 674 -34.83 20.48 -14.13
N GLU A 675 -35.50 21.53 -13.64
CA GLU A 675 -36.94 21.51 -13.35
C GLU A 675 -37.77 21.34 -14.64
N ALA A 676 -37.34 21.95 -15.74
CA ALA A 676 -37.90 21.69 -17.05
C ALA A 676 -37.72 20.22 -17.48
N GLY A 677 -36.59 19.59 -17.15
CA GLY A 677 -36.36 18.14 -17.30
C GLY A 677 -37.39 17.30 -16.55
N VAL A 678 -37.61 17.60 -15.27
CA VAL A 678 -38.61 16.93 -14.42
C VAL A 678 -40.03 17.17 -14.96
N ALA A 679 -40.33 18.37 -15.46
CA ALA A 679 -41.61 18.69 -16.07
C ALA A 679 -41.84 17.91 -17.39
N ALA A 680 -40.82 17.79 -18.24
CA ALA A 680 -40.86 16.99 -19.47
C ALA A 680 -41.12 15.52 -19.18
N LEU A 681 -40.48 14.96 -18.15
CA LEU A 681 -40.72 13.59 -17.69
C LEU A 681 -42.19 13.39 -17.26
N LYS A 682 -42.77 14.35 -16.53
CA LYS A 682 -44.19 14.30 -16.11
C LYS A 682 -45.16 14.37 -17.27
N ARG A 683 -44.86 15.16 -18.31
CA ARG A 683 -45.68 15.24 -19.53
C ARG A 683 -45.63 13.96 -20.36
N ASN A 684 -44.53 13.21 -20.28
CA ASN A 684 -44.29 11.98 -21.04
C ASN A 684 -44.50 12.16 -22.56
N ASP A 685 -44.16 13.34 -23.08
CA ASP A 685 -44.36 13.73 -24.48
C ASP A 685 -43.07 13.64 -25.31
N LEU A 686 -41.91 13.50 -24.66
CA LEU A 686 -40.59 13.53 -25.27
C LEU A 686 -40.38 12.39 -26.29
N ALA A 687 -40.68 11.14 -25.92
CA ALA A 687 -40.58 10.00 -26.84
C ALA A 687 -41.52 10.15 -28.06
N THR A 688 -42.71 10.72 -27.83
CA THR A 688 -43.65 11.03 -28.93
C THR A 688 -43.10 12.11 -29.85
N TRP A 689 -42.45 13.13 -29.31
CA TRP A 689 -41.80 14.17 -30.10
C TRP A 689 -40.63 13.62 -30.91
N VAL A 690 -39.75 12.80 -30.32
CA VAL A 690 -38.64 12.14 -31.03
C VAL A 690 -39.17 11.35 -32.22
N ARG A 691 -40.16 10.47 -31.99
CA ARG A 691 -40.80 9.66 -33.04
C ARG A 691 -41.37 10.50 -34.18
N ARG A 692 -42.14 11.55 -33.84
CA ARG A 692 -42.91 12.32 -34.85
C ARG A 692 -42.11 13.41 -35.54
N SER A 693 -41.22 14.08 -34.82
CA SER A 693 -40.50 15.25 -35.34
C SER A 693 -39.13 14.86 -35.90
N LEU A 694 -38.41 13.92 -35.28
CA LEU A 694 -37.09 13.47 -35.73
C LEU A 694 -37.15 12.23 -36.62
N SER A 695 -38.30 11.54 -36.67
CA SER A 695 -38.48 10.28 -37.41
C SER A 695 -37.51 9.16 -36.97
N ASP A 696 -37.17 9.14 -35.68
CA ASP A 696 -36.23 8.17 -35.08
C ASP A 696 -36.97 7.26 -34.08
N GLU A 697 -37.39 6.08 -34.55
CA GLU A 697 -38.16 5.12 -33.74
C GLU A 697 -37.29 4.47 -32.65
N GLU A 698 -36.04 4.14 -32.98
CA GLU A 698 -35.11 3.48 -32.05
C GLU A 698 -34.75 4.41 -30.88
N LEU A 699 -34.46 5.68 -31.16
CA LEU A 699 -34.25 6.67 -30.11
C LEU A 699 -35.52 6.89 -29.29
N ALA A 700 -36.70 6.92 -29.92
CA ALA A 700 -37.96 7.08 -29.20
C ALA A 700 -38.23 5.93 -28.22
N GLU A 701 -37.95 4.68 -28.60
CA GLU A 701 -38.05 3.51 -27.73
C GLU A 701 -37.07 3.58 -26.56
N ARG A 702 -35.80 3.95 -26.84
CA ARG A 702 -34.79 4.13 -25.78
C ARG A 702 -35.17 5.24 -24.82
N VAL A 703 -35.68 6.38 -25.29
CA VAL A 703 -36.15 7.50 -24.45
C VAL A 703 -37.34 7.06 -23.59
N ALA A 704 -38.30 6.32 -24.14
CA ALA A 704 -39.42 5.78 -23.38
C ALA A 704 -38.96 4.79 -22.28
N SER A 705 -37.98 3.93 -22.59
CA SER A 705 -37.37 3.01 -21.63
C SER A 705 -36.62 3.75 -20.52
N ALA A 706 -35.82 4.77 -20.89
CA ALA A 706 -35.05 5.60 -19.96
C ALA A 706 -35.93 6.40 -18.99
N GLY A 707 -37.12 6.84 -19.46
CA GLY A 707 -38.12 7.52 -18.63
C GLY A 707 -38.91 6.61 -17.67
N GLY A 708 -38.74 5.29 -17.77
CA GLY A 708 -39.45 4.30 -16.95
C GLY A 708 -40.89 4.06 -17.42
N VAL A 709 -41.16 2.88 -17.97
CA VAL A 709 -42.49 2.53 -18.52
C VAL A 709 -43.55 2.43 -17.41
N GLY A 710 -44.43 3.43 -17.29
CA GLY A 710 -45.76 3.34 -16.65
C GLY A 710 -45.84 3.44 -15.11
N ALA A 711 -46.73 4.32 -14.62
CA ALA A 711 -47.21 4.53 -13.23
C ALA A 711 -46.18 4.84 -12.09
N GLY A 712 -44.93 4.40 -12.21
CA GLY A 712 -43.87 4.61 -11.21
C GLY A 712 -43.18 5.98 -11.29
N ALA A 713 -43.02 6.55 -12.48
CA ALA A 713 -42.38 7.86 -12.68
C ALA A 713 -43.21 9.02 -12.10
N SER A 714 -44.55 8.92 -12.15
CA SER A 714 -45.46 9.91 -11.56
C SER A 714 -45.59 9.77 -10.04
N ARG A 715 -45.49 8.55 -9.49
CA ARG A 715 -45.62 8.24 -8.05
C ARG A 715 -44.29 8.22 -7.27
N GLY A 716 -43.13 8.20 -7.94
CA GLY A 716 -41.82 8.18 -7.29
C GLY A 716 -41.42 9.49 -6.62
N GLY A 717 -40.65 9.41 -5.53
CA GLY A 717 -40.06 10.56 -4.84
C GLY A 717 -39.07 11.35 -5.70
N GLY A 718 -38.69 12.55 -5.26
CA GLY A 718 -37.82 13.49 -6.01
C GLY A 718 -36.56 12.84 -6.59
N GLY A 719 -35.82 12.07 -5.77
CA GLY A 719 -34.59 11.41 -6.20
C GLY A 719 -34.76 10.34 -7.30
N LEU A 720 -35.94 9.71 -7.44
CA LEU A 720 -36.18 8.81 -8.58
C LEU A 720 -36.34 9.61 -9.87
N ARG A 721 -37.03 10.75 -9.82
CA ARG A 721 -37.27 11.60 -11.00
C ARG A 721 -35.96 12.19 -11.52
N ASP A 722 -35.07 12.64 -10.64
CA ASP A 722 -33.76 13.16 -11.01
C ASP A 722 -32.93 12.12 -11.78
N ARG A 723 -32.89 10.87 -11.30
CA ARG A 723 -32.18 9.77 -11.98
C ARG A 723 -32.76 9.48 -13.37
N LEU A 724 -34.08 9.55 -13.52
CA LEU A 724 -34.74 9.34 -14.82
C LEU A 724 -34.43 10.49 -15.79
N VAL A 725 -34.40 11.74 -15.31
CA VAL A 725 -33.95 12.88 -16.12
C VAL A 725 -32.53 12.64 -16.62
N SER A 726 -31.59 12.29 -15.74
CA SER A 726 -30.21 11.95 -16.15
C SER A 726 -30.16 10.90 -17.26
N ARG A 727 -30.90 9.79 -17.13
CA ARG A 727 -30.92 8.71 -18.14
C ARG A 727 -31.49 9.17 -19.47
N ILE A 728 -32.53 10.01 -19.46
CA ILE A 728 -33.08 10.61 -20.67
C ILE A 728 -32.05 11.50 -21.35
N LEU A 729 -31.34 12.35 -20.58
CA LEU A 729 -30.30 13.23 -21.12
C LEU A 729 -29.20 12.44 -21.83
N MET A 730 -28.70 11.35 -21.21
CA MET A 730 -27.69 10.46 -21.79
C MET A 730 -28.19 9.75 -23.05
N THR A 731 -29.48 9.42 -23.09
CA THR A 731 -30.09 8.76 -24.25
C THR A 731 -30.22 9.71 -25.44
N LEU A 732 -30.64 10.96 -25.19
CA LEU A 732 -30.79 11.98 -26.22
C LEU A 732 -29.45 12.50 -26.76
N ASP A 733 -28.44 12.61 -25.90
CA ASP A 733 -27.07 13.00 -26.27
C ASP A 733 -26.05 12.10 -25.54
N PRO A 734 -25.67 10.95 -26.14
CA PRO A 734 -24.69 10.05 -25.55
C PRO A 734 -23.27 10.64 -25.44
N SER A 735 -22.98 11.72 -26.17
CA SER A 735 -21.68 12.40 -26.13
C SER A 735 -21.56 13.39 -24.96
N ALA A 736 -22.68 13.79 -24.37
CA ALA A 736 -22.70 14.75 -23.27
C ALA A 736 -22.14 14.14 -21.98
N PRO A 737 -21.61 14.99 -21.07
CA PRO A 737 -21.17 14.57 -19.75
C PRO A 737 -22.30 13.92 -18.94
N VAL A 738 -21.91 13.12 -17.94
CA VAL A 738 -22.82 12.57 -16.93
C VAL A 738 -23.33 13.73 -16.08
N ARG A 739 -24.66 13.86 -15.97
CA ARG A 739 -25.31 15.01 -15.31
C ARG A 739 -26.35 14.57 -14.29
N LEU A 740 -26.37 15.22 -13.13
CA LEU A 740 -27.41 15.11 -12.10
C LEU A 740 -27.58 16.44 -11.36
N ARG A 741 -28.70 17.13 -11.59
CA ARG A 741 -28.94 18.49 -11.07
C ARG A 741 -27.81 19.43 -11.50
N GLY A 742 -27.12 20.08 -10.57
CA GLY A 742 -25.97 20.93 -10.85
C GLY A 742 -24.66 20.18 -11.13
N PHE A 743 -24.57 18.88 -10.83
CA PHE A 743 -23.34 18.13 -11.05
C PHE A 743 -23.24 17.67 -12.50
N ALA A 744 -22.15 18.05 -13.18
CA ALA A 744 -21.90 17.68 -14.57
C ALA A 744 -20.40 17.39 -14.80
N ALA A 745 -20.07 16.19 -15.25
CA ALA A 745 -18.68 15.80 -15.51
C ALA A 745 -18.55 14.80 -16.67
N ASP A 746 -17.48 14.91 -17.45
CA ASP A 746 -17.04 13.86 -18.37
C ASP A 746 -16.76 12.57 -17.57
N ILE A 747 -16.90 11.43 -18.21
CA ILE A 747 -16.88 10.12 -17.57
C ILE A 747 -15.54 9.84 -16.88
N ASP A 748 -14.42 10.27 -17.44
CA ASP A 748 -13.08 10.13 -16.84
C ASP A 748 -12.81 11.16 -15.72
N ALA A 749 -13.68 12.18 -15.61
CA ALA A 749 -13.52 13.33 -14.73
C ALA A 749 -14.42 13.31 -13.49
N VAL A 750 -15.32 12.32 -13.36
CA VAL A 750 -16.30 12.24 -12.26
C VAL A 750 -15.63 12.35 -10.88
N GLY A 751 -14.49 11.68 -10.68
CA GLY A 751 -13.71 11.76 -9.44
C GLY A 751 -12.99 13.10 -9.23
N GLN A 752 -12.61 13.78 -10.31
CA GLN A 752 -11.95 15.10 -10.24
C GLN A 752 -12.94 16.23 -10.01
N ALA A 753 -14.13 16.17 -10.61
CA ALA A 753 -15.16 17.17 -10.44
C ALA A 753 -15.55 17.35 -8.97
N VAL A 754 -15.64 16.25 -8.21
CA VAL A 754 -15.96 16.31 -6.78
C VAL A 754 -14.84 16.91 -5.94
N SER A 755 -13.57 16.84 -6.36
CA SER A 755 -12.48 17.44 -5.59
C SER A 755 -12.46 18.96 -5.69
N VAL A 756 -12.70 19.50 -6.88
CA VAL A 756 -12.76 20.94 -7.12
C VAL A 756 -13.98 21.58 -6.45
N HIS A 757 -15.12 20.87 -6.43
CA HIS A 757 -16.38 21.38 -5.89
C HIS A 757 -16.76 20.76 -4.54
N TYR A 758 -15.78 20.23 -3.80
CA TYR A 758 -16.06 19.53 -2.55
C TYR A 758 -16.72 20.44 -1.51
N ASP A 759 -16.45 21.75 -1.51
CA ASP A 759 -17.05 22.65 -0.52
C ASP A 759 -18.53 22.95 -0.79
N ASP A 760 -19.04 22.70 -2.00
CA ASP A 760 -20.46 22.88 -2.34
C ASP A 760 -21.30 21.69 -1.83
N PRO A 761 -22.19 21.89 -0.83
CA PRO A 761 -23.01 20.82 -0.28
C PRO A 761 -23.97 20.20 -1.30
N ALA A 762 -24.52 21.00 -2.21
CA ALA A 762 -25.47 20.53 -3.21
C ALA A 762 -24.78 19.65 -4.26
N LEU A 763 -23.57 20.02 -4.70
CA LEU A 763 -22.77 19.23 -5.63
C LEU A 763 -22.22 17.96 -4.99
N ARG A 764 -21.78 18.00 -3.72
CA ARG A 764 -21.41 16.80 -2.96
C ARG A 764 -22.57 15.80 -2.86
N GLN A 765 -23.77 16.29 -2.53
CA GLN A 765 -24.96 15.45 -2.45
C GLN A 765 -25.31 14.84 -3.82
N ALA A 766 -25.27 15.65 -4.88
CA ALA A 766 -25.52 15.18 -6.24
C ALA A 766 -24.49 14.12 -6.67
N PHE A 767 -23.20 14.30 -6.39
CA PHE A 767 -22.17 13.29 -6.65
C PHE A 767 -22.50 11.96 -5.95
N GLY A 768 -22.83 12.01 -4.66
CA GLY A 768 -23.17 10.81 -3.90
C GLY A 768 -24.37 10.06 -4.47
N GLU A 769 -25.45 10.78 -4.83
CA GLU A 769 -26.63 10.21 -5.48
C GLU A 769 -26.31 9.63 -6.87
N LEU A 770 -25.46 10.30 -7.65
CA LEU A 770 -25.04 9.90 -9.00
C LEU A 770 -24.27 8.57 -8.97
N VAL A 771 -23.33 8.43 -8.05
CA VAL A 771 -22.53 7.20 -7.87
C VAL A 771 -23.40 6.06 -7.35
N GLN A 772 -24.21 6.31 -6.31
CA GLN A 772 -25.11 5.30 -5.73
C GLN A 772 -26.17 4.81 -6.73
N ALA A 773 -26.64 5.70 -7.62
CA ALA A 773 -27.57 5.35 -8.68
C ALA A 773 -26.90 4.66 -9.89
N LYS A 774 -25.58 4.47 -9.86
CA LYS A 774 -24.79 3.88 -10.96
C LYS A 774 -24.99 4.60 -12.30
N LEU A 775 -25.19 5.92 -12.26
CA LEU A 775 -25.39 6.72 -13.46
C LEU A 775 -24.16 6.74 -14.40
N PRO A 776 -22.90 6.75 -13.92
CA PRO A 776 -21.74 6.59 -14.79
C PRO A 776 -21.73 5.27 -15.55
N GLN A 777 -22.11 4.16 -14.91
CA GLN A 777 -22.25 2.87 -15.56
C GLN A 777 -23.39 2.89 -16.58
N ALA A 778 -24.53 3.51 -16.25
CA ALA A 778 -25.63 3.69 -17.21
C ALA A 778 -25.22 4.53 -18.43
N TRP A 779 -24.36 5.53 -18.24
CA TRP A 779 -23.77 6.30 -19.34
C TRP A 779 -22.90 5.41 -20.23
N LEU A 780 -22.04 4.56 -19.64
CA LEU A 780 -21.22 3.60 -20.40
C LEU A 780 -22.08 2.61 -21.20
N ASP A 781 -23.19 2.14 -20.62
CA ASP A 781 -24.13 1.22 -21.27
C ASP A 781 -24.93 1.91 -22.40
N SER A 782 -25.01 3.24 -22.39
CA SER A 782 -25.68 4.02 -23.45
C SER A 782 -24.79 4.31 -24.67
N GLN A 783 -23.49 4.04 -24.58
CA GLN A 783 -22.55 4.26 -25.67
C GLN A 783 -22.77 3.24 -26.80
N LEU A 784 -22.88 3.74 -28.04
CA LEU A 784 -23.11 2.91 -29.22
C LEU A 784 -21.93 1.99 -29.58
N LEU A 785 -20.73 2.33 -29.12
CA LEU A 785 -19.50 1.57 -29.34
C LEU A 785 -18.81 1.26 -28.01
N SER A 786 -18.63 -0.02 -27.71
CA SER A 786 -17.83 -0.45 -26.57
C SER A 786 -16.34 -0.29 -26.88
N ARG A 787 -15.63 0.50 -26.07
CA ARG A 787 -14.17 0.68 -26.15
C ARG A 787 -13.50 -0.12 -25.03
N SER A 788 -12.25 -0.54 -25.24
CA SER A 788 -11.45 -1.25 -24.22
C SER A 788 -11.34 -0.46 -22.90
N GLU A 789 -11.22 0.86 -23.00
CA GLU A 789 -11.17 1.81 -21.87
C GLU A 789 -12.43 1.77 -20.98
N HIS A 790 -13.61 1.48 -21.56
CA HIS A 790 -14.87 1.43 -20.82
C HIS A 790 -14.85 0.34 -19.74
N GLY A 791 -14.11 -0.77 -19.96
CA GLY A 791 -13.95 -1.84 -18.98
C GLY A 791 -13.19 -1.40 -17.72
N MET A 792 -12.16 -0.55 -17.87
CA MET A 792 -11.40 0.00 -16.75
C MET A 792 -12.20 1.04 -15.97
N LEU A 793 -12.91 1.93 -16.69
CA LEU A 793 -13.80 2.91 -16.09
C LEU A 793 -14.93 2.24 -15.30
N ARG A 794 -15.54 1.18 -15.85
CA ARG A 794 -16.61 0.44 -15.16
C ARG A 794 -16.15 -0.14 -13.82
N LYS A 795 -15.00 -0.82 -13.81
CA LYS A 795 -14.39 -1.34 -12.57
C LYS A 795 -14.11 -0.22 -11.58
N SER A 796 -13.61 0.92 -12.06
CA SER A 796 -13.36 2.10 -11.23
C SER A 796 -14.66 2.58 -10.57
N PHE A 797 -15.77 2.69 -11.31
CA PHE A 797 -17.04 3.09 -10.72
C PHE A 797 -17.66 2.04 -9.79
N ASP A 798 -17.41 0.76 -10.01
CA ASP A 798 -17.84 -0.29 -9.08
C ASP A 798 -17.12 -0.17 -7.72
N VAL A 799 -15.82 0.16 -7.75
CA VAL A 799 -15.03 0.46 -6.54
C VAL A 799 -15.53 1.74 -5.87
N MET A 800 -15.77 2.81 -6.64
CA MET A 800 -16.31 4.07 -6.13
C MET A 800 -17.67 3.85 -5.43
N HIS A 801 -18.58 3.09 -6.05
CA HIS A 801 -19.85 2.72 -5.46
C HIS A 801 -19.67 1.90 -4.18
N HIS A 802 -18.73 0.95 -4.15
CA HIS A 802 -18.41 0.18 -2.94
C HIS A 802 -18.00 1.11 -1.78
N PHE A 803 -17.09 2.06 -2.00
CA PHE A 803 -16.71 3.01 -0.96
C PHE A 803 -17.86 3.90 -0.51
N MET A 804 -18.71 4.36 -1.43
CA MET A 804 -19.85 5.20 -1.10
C MET A 804 -20.94 4.47 -0.31
N SER A 805 -21.05 3.14 -0.44
CA SER A 805 -22.04 2.32 0.28
C SER A 805 -21.70 2.08 1.76
N ARG A 806 -20.53 2.55 2.19
CA ARG A 806 -19.91 2.27 3.48
C ARG A 806 -19.77 3.56 4.30
N SER A 807 -20.16 3.51 5.57
CA SER A 807 -20.20 4.69 6.45
C SER A 807 -18.94 4.90 7.29
N GLU A 808 -18.01 3.93 7.30
CA GLU A 808 -16.78 3.99 8.09
C GLU A 808 -15.92 5.19 7.69
N ALA A 809 -15.11 5.72 8.61
CA ALA A 809 -14.29 6.93 8.41
C ALA A 809 -13.27 6.80 7.26
N GLY A 810 -12.81 5.59 6.93
CA GLY A 810 -11.93 5.33 5.78
C GLY A 810 -12.65 5.08 4.45
N CYS A 811 -13.97 5.24 4.43
CA CYS A 811 -14.87 5.03 3.29
C CYS A 811 -15.70 6.30 3.01
N GLY A 812 -16.70 6.22 2.13
CA GLY A 812 -17.54 7.35 1.76
C GLY A 812 -16.94 8.26 0.68
N ILE A 813 -17.45 9.49 0.61
CA ILE A 813 -17.07 10.48 -0.40
C ILE A 813 -15.62 10.90 -0.25
N GLU A 814 -15.11 10.97 0.98
CA GLU A 814 -13.73 11.32 1.30
C GLU A 814 -12.77 10.26 0.75
N ARG A 815 -13.16 8.97 0.78
CA ARG A 815 -12.35 7.92 0.17
C ARG A 815 -12.28 8.06 -1.34
N CYS A 816 -13.41 8.31 -1.99
CA CYS A 816 -13.44 8.55 -3.43
C CYS A 816 -12.61 9.79 -3.80
N LEU A 817 -12.73 10.86 -3.00
CA LEU A 817 -11.98 12.09 -3.18
C LEU A 817 -10.47 11.82 -3.29
N TYR A 818 -9.88 11.08 -2.35
CA TYR A 818 -8.44 10.82 -2.38
C TYR A 818 -8.03 9.71 -3.35
N GLU A 819 -8.85 8.66 -3.53
CA GLU A 819 -8.53 7.55 -4.44
C GLU A 819 -8.41 8.02 -5.89
N TYR A 820 -9.32 8.88 -6.33
CA TYR A 820 -9.38 9.35 -7.72
C TYR A 820 -8.65 10.68 -7.95
N ASN A 821 -8.05 11.27 -6.91
CA ASN A 821 -7.24 12.48 -7.00
C ASN A 821 -5.92 12.26 -6.27
N GLU A 822 -4.95 11.61 -6.92
CA GLU A 822 -3.68 11.18 -6.32
C GLU A 822 -2.87 12.32 -5.67
N HIS A 823 -2.92 13.53 -6.23
CA HIS A 823 -2.14 14.67 -5.75
C HIS A 823 -2.93 15.65 -4.88
N LEU A 824 -4.19 15.33 -4.55
CA LEU A 824 -4.99 16.17 -3.66
C LEU A 824 -4.44 16.06 -2.23
N PRO A 825 -4.15 17.19 -1.56
CA PRO A 825 -3.75 17.18 -0.15
C PRO A 825 -4.91 16.78 0.76
N CYS A 826 -4.61 16.32 1.97
CA CYS A 826 -5.60 16.00 2.98
C CYS A 826 -6.38 17.26 3.38
N LEU A 827 -7.68 17.29 3.11
CA LEU A 827 -8.59 18.40 3.40
C LEU A 827 -9.11 18.39 4.85
N SER A 828 -8.41 17.71 5.76
CA SER A 828 -8.83 17.62 7.16
C SER A 828 -8.78 19.00 7.83
N PRO A 829 -9.85 19.41 8.54
CA PRO A 829 -9.81 20.62 9.38
C PRO A 829 -8.70 20.58 10.44
N ASN A 830 -8.27 19.39 10.87
CA ASN A 830 -7.19 19.23 11.83
C ASN A 830 -5.80 19.56 11.25
N LEU A 831 -5.68 19.67 9.92
CA LEU A 831 -4.41 19.84 9.19
C LEU A 831 -4.34 21.15 8.39
N GLN A 832 -5.20 22.14 8.65
CA GLN A 832 -5.32 23.38 7.83
C GLN A 832 -4.01 24.20 7.71
N GLY A 833 -3.06 24.05 8.63
CA GLY A 833 -1.75 24.68 8.58
C GLY A 833 -0.71 23.95 7.72
N ASP A 834 -1.00 22.71 7.32
CA ASP A 834 -0.06 21.78 6.69
C ASP A 834 -0.53 21.36 5.30
N TYR A 835 0.41 21.22 4.35
CA TYR A 835 0.11 20.71 3.01
C TYR A 835 0.44 19.22 2.93
N VAL A 836 -0.48 18.37 3.41
CA VAL A 836 -0.27 16.91 3.49
C VAL A 836 -0.68 16.25 2.19
N SER A 837 0.26 16.01 1.27
CA SER A 837 -0.05 15.45 -0.05
C SER A 837 0.41 14.00 -0.23
N GLU A 838 1.39 13.57 0.55
CA GLU A 838 1.92 12.20 0.56
C GLU A 838 1.70 11.53 1.92
N SER A 839 1.75 10.19 1.95
CA SER A 839 1.62 9.43 3.21
C SER A 839 2.72 9.77 4.21
N ALA A 840 3.92 10.12 3.74
CA ALA A 840 5.04 10.54 4.56
C ALA A 840 4.86 11.92 5.22
N ASP A 841 3.93 12.75 4.73
CA ASP A 841 3.65 14.08 5.29
C ASP A 841 2.71 14.00 6.50
N LEU A 842 1.92 12.92 6.60
CA LEU A 842 0.80 12.83 7.53
C LEU A 842 1.22 12.79 9.01
N LEU A 843 2.15 11.89 9.38
CA LEU A 843 2.59 11.79 10.78
C LEU A 843 3.37 13.02 11.25
N PRO A 844 4.28 13.62 10.44
CA PRO A 844 4.90 14.90 10.78
C PRO A 844 3.90 16.04 11.00
N ALA A 845 2.83 16.12 10.20
CA ALA A 845 1.79 17.13 10.39
C ALA A 845 1.02 16.90 11.70
N LEU A 846 0.62 15.66 11.99
CA LEU A 846 -0.02 15.31 13.25
C LEU A 846 0.86 15.56 14.47
N GLU A 847 2.18 15.38 14.36
CA GLU A 847 3.15 15.73 15.39
C GLU A 847 3.17 17.25 15.66
N ARG A 848 3.10 18.08 14.61
CA ARG A 848 3.01 19.55 14.76
C ARG A 848 1.70 19.97 15.42
N VAL A 849 0.58 19.38 15.02
CA VAL A 849 -0.73 19.59 15.68
C VAL A 849 -0.63 19.20 17.16
N ALA A 850 -0.02 18.05 17.45
CA ALA A 850 0.18 17.56 18.82
C ALA A 850 1.03 18.52 19.67
N ALA A 851 2.02 19.18 19.06
CA ALA A 851 2.89 20.16 19.72
C ALA A 851 2.24 21.54 19.93
N SER A 852 1.21 21.90 19.15
CA SER A 852 0.57 23.23 19.20
C SER A 852 -0.25 23.51 20.47
N GLY A 853 -0.59 22.47 21.24
CA GLY A 853 -1.30 22.58 22.52
C GLY A 853 -2.83 22.58 22.45
N THR A 854 -3.43 22.93 21.29
CA THR A 854 -4.90 22.85 21.10
C THR A 854 -5.24 21.59 20.31
N LEU A 855 -5.65 20.53 21.01
CA LEU A 855 -5.85 19.21 20.41
C LEU A 855 -7.32 18.93 20.07
N PRO A 856 -7.61 18.42 18.86
CA PRO A 856 -8.89 17.78 18.57
C PRO A 856 -9.14 16.59 19.50
N ASN A 857 -10.40 16.13 19.57
CA ASN A 857 -10.77 14.96 20.37
C ASN A 857 -10.06 13.67 19.89
N SER A 858 -9.80 13.55 18.59
CA SER A 858 -9.13 12.39 17.97
C SER A 858 -8.08 12.87 16.97
N PRO A 859 -6.92 12.19 16.88
CA PRO A 859 -5.92 12.45 15.84
C PRO A 859 -6.38 12.06 14.44
N ILE A 860 -7.45 11.26 14.33
CA ILE A 860 -7.99 10.81 13.06
C ILE A 860 -9.43 11.27 12.93
N ASP A 861 -9.71 12.06 11.90
CA ASP A 861 -11.06 12.34 11.40
C ASP A 861 -11.33 11.54 10.11
N ARG A 862 -12.51 11.76 9.49
CA ARG A 862 -12.89 11.09 8.24
C ARG A 862 -11.92 11.40 7.09
N HIS A 863 -11.42 12.63 6.98
CA HIS A 863 -10.48 13.01 5.92
C HIS A 863 -9.11 12.34 6.12
N ILE A 864 -8.59 12.29 7.34
CA ILE A 864 -7.31 11.65 7.66
C ILE A 864 -7.41 10.14 7.43
N ALA A 865 -8.48 9.49 7.90
CA ALA A 865 -8.68 8.06 7.70
C ALA A 865 -8.77 7.72 6.21
N ALA A 866 -9.61 8.42 5.45
CA ALA A 866 -9.76 8.21 4.02
C ALA A 866 -8.47 8.47 3.24
N PHE A 867 -7.75 9.56 3.55
CA PHE A 867 -6.47 9.91 2.93
C PHE A 867 -5.41 8.84 3.19
N ALA A 868 -5.22 8.46 4.45
CA ALA A 868 -4.25 7.45 4.84
C ALA A 868 -4.56 6.11 4.16
N CYS A 869 -5.82 5.67 4.15
CA CYS A 869 -6.16 4.44 3.46
C CYS A 869 -5.96 4.55 1.93
N ALA A 870 -6.05 5.74 1.32
CA ALA A 870 -5.85 5.94 -0.12
C ALA A 870 -4.36 5.99 -0.50
N ARG A 871 -3.49 6.44 0.41
CA ARG A 871 -2.04 6.58 0.18
C ARG A 871 -1.19 5.46 0.79
N VAL A 872 -1.73 4.72 1.75
CA VAL A 872 -1.06 3.62 2.45
C VAL A 872 -1.71 2.29 2.10
N LYS A 873 -0.97 1.44 1.38
CA LYS A 873 -1.42 0.10 1.02
C LYS A 873 -1.39 -0.82 2.25
N GLY A 874 -2.49 -1.54 2.47
CA GLY A 874 -2.55 -2.63 3.46
C GLY A 874 -3.07 -2.26 4.85
N ILE A 875 -3.69 -1.08 5.03
CA ILE A 875 -4.44 -0.79 6.26
C ILE A 875 -5.62 -1.77 6.36
N PRO A 876 -5.74 -2.57 7.45
CA PRO A 876 -6.80 -3.57 7.55
C PRO A 876 -8.20 -2.97 7.72
N ASP A 877 -9.17 -3.41 6.90
CA ASP A 877 -10.59 -3.02 6.99
C ASP A 877 -11.21 -3.22 8.38
N ARG A 878 -10.71 -4.19 9.17
CA ARG A 878 -11.19 -4.42 10.54
C ARG A 878 -10.96 -3.21 11.46
N LEU A 879 -9.88 -2.46 11.26
CA LEU A 879 -9.58 -1.25 12.04
C LEU A 879 -10.58 -0.15 11.72
N LEU A 880 -10.94 0.00 10.45
CA LEU A 880 -11.93 1.00 10.03
C LEU A 880 -13.31 0.73 10.62
N ARG A 881 -13.73 -0.54 10.65
CA ARG A 881 -15.02 -0.95 11.24
C ARG A 881 -15.08 -0.68 12.74
N THR A 882 -14.03 -1.05 13.46
CA THR A 882 -13.95 -0.88 14.92
C THR A 882 -13.74 0.58 15.33
N MET A 883 -13.09 1.40 14.51
CA MET A 883 -13.03 2.86 14.72
C MET A 883 -14.41 3.54 14.55
N ALA A 884 -15.26 2.99 13.68
CA ALA A 884 -16.60 3.50 13.43
C ALA A 884 -17.64 2.95 14.41
N ASP A 885 -17.31 1.87 15.14
CA ASP A 885 -18.16 1.24 16.13
C ASP A 885 -18.16 2.07 17.43
N GLY A 886 -19.33 2.61 17.80
CA GLY A 886 -19.51 3.46 18.97
C GLY A 886 -19.78 2.69 20.26
N ASP A 887 -20.02 1.38 20.18
CA ASP A 887 -20.48 0.59 21.32
C ASP A 887 -19.32 0.21 22.27
N ASN A 888 -18.07 0.22 21.77
CA ASN A 888 -16.89 -0.15 22.54
C ASN A 888 -15.75 0.87 22.40
N VAL A 889 -15.71 1.82 23.34
CA VAL A 889 -14.71 2.90 23.40
C VAL A 889 -13.27 2.37 23.47
N ILE A 890 -13.03 1.27 24.19
CA ILE A 890 -11.70 0.65 24.32
C ILE A 890 -11.19 0.16 22.97
N LEU A 891 -12.02 -0.60 22.24
CA LEU A 891 -11.67 -1.10 20.92
C LEU A 891 -11.50 0.03 19.91
N GLN A 892 -12.34 1.07 19.99
CA GLN A 892 -12.24 2.25 19.14
C GLN A 892 -10.89 2.94 19.31
N GLN A 893 -10.48 3.23 20.55
CA GLN A 893 -9.22 3.92 20.86
C GLN A 893 -8.00 3.08 20.51
N LEU A 894 -8.03 1.77 20.78
CA LEU A 894 -6.99 0.84 20.35
C LEU A 894 -6.87 0.81 18.82
N SER A 895 -7.99 0.87 18.10
CA SER A 895 -8.00 0.84 16.64
C SER A 895 -7.42 2.12 16.04
N VAL A 896 -7.64 3.28 16.67
CA VAL A 896 -6.96 4.54 16.31
C VAL A 896 -5.43 4.41 16.49
N ALA A 897 -4.98 3.84 17.62
CA ALA A 897 -3.55 3.63 17.87
C ALA A 897 -2.91 2.68 16.84
N TYR A 898 -3.57 1.54 16.54
CA TYR A 898 -3.12 0.61 15.52
C TYR A 898 -3.16 1.19 14.11
N PHE A 899 -4.15 2.03 13.79
CA PHE A 899 -4.21 2.72 12.51
C PHE A 899 -2.98 3.60 12.29
N LEU A 900 -2.63 4.44 13.27
CA LEU A 900 -1.43 5.29 13.19
C LEU A 900 -0.15 4.46 13.17
N ALA A 901 -0.11 3.32 13.89
CA ALA A 901 1.00 2.39 13.83
C ALA A 901 1.18 1.77 12.43
N GLU A 902 0.10 1.45 11.72
CA GLU A 902 0.16 0.97 10.34
C GLU A 902 0.67 2.05 9.37
N VAL A 903 0.24 3.30 9.55
CA VAL A 903 0.80 4.45 8.80
C VAL A 903 2.29 4.61 9.08
N GLN A 904 2.72 4.51 10.35
CA GLN A 904 4.13 4.59 10.74
C GLN A 904 4.95 3.45 10.13
N ARG A 905 4.43 2.23 10.19
CA ARG A 905 5.06 1.03 9.61
C ARG A 905 5.24 1.17 8.10
N ALA A 906 4.24 1.70 7.41
CA ALA A 906 4.27 1.85 5.96
C ALA A 906 5.20 2.97 5.48
N THR A 907 5.30 4.06 6.24
CA THR A 907 6.17 5.22 5.92
C THR A 907 7.62 5.04 6.38
N GLY A 908 7.86 4.17 7.37
CA GLY A 908 9.19 3.93 7.95
C GLY A 908 9.71 5.09 8.79
N GLN A 909 8.85 6.03 9.17
CA GLN A 909 9.21 7.19 9.98
C GLN A 909 9.19 6.86 11.48
N SER A 910 9.99 7.58 12.27
CA SER A 910 10.06 7.41 13.73
C SER A 910 10.34 8.75 14.41
N GLY A 911 10.10 8.82 15.72
CA GLY A 911 10.36 10.02 16.51
C GLY A 911 9.18 11.00 16.55
N PHE A 912 8.01 10.51 17.00
CA PHE A 912 6.79 11.33 17.16
C PHE A 912 6.36 11.42 18.64
N PRO A 913 7.16 12.06 19.52
CA PRO A 913 6.88 12.07 20.96
C PRO A 913 5.59 12.80 21.34
N HIS A 914 5.24 13.91 20.68
CA HIS A 914 4.02 14.67 21.02
C HIS A 914 2.76 13.92 20.57
N LEU A 915 2.80 13.33 19.37
CA LEU A 915 1.73 12.48 18.86
C LEU A 915 1.57 11.22 19.71
N SER A 916 2.66 10.57 20.09
CA SER A 916 2.62 9.44 21.02
C SER A 916 2.04 9.83 22.38
N ALA A 917 2.35 11.01 22.91
CA ALA A 917 1.76 11.50 24.16
C ALA A 917 0.26 11.85 24.01
N TRP A 918 -0.18 12.28 22.83
CA TRP A 918 -1.61 12.46 22.53
C TRP A 918 -2.34 11.12 22.45
N VAL A 919 -1.79 10.14 21.74
CA VAL A 919 -2.37 8.79 21.65
C VAL A 919 -2.36 8.09 23.02
N ALA A 920 -1.34 8.28 23.84
CA ALA A 920 -1.31 7.76 25.21
C ALA A 920 -2.45 8.32 26.07
N ARG A 921 -2.76 9.62 25.95
CA ARG A 921 -3.92 10.23 26.61
C ARG A 921 -5.25 9.67 26.09
N LEU A 922 -5.34 9.40 24.79
CA LEU A 922 -6.51 8.76 24.19
C LEU A 922 -6.72 7.34 24.75
N LEU A 923 -5.66 6.62 25.09
CA LEU A 923 -5.71 5.26 25.64
C LEU A 923 -6.00 5.20 27.15
N ALA A 924 -6.27 6.33 27.81
CA ALA A 924 -6.55 6.35 29.25
C ALA A 924 -7.73 5.43 29.67
N PRO A 925 -8.87 5.37 28.94
CA PRO A 925 -9.95 4.43 29.26
C PRO A 925 -9.54 2.95 29.16
N VAL A 926 -8.55 2.62 28.33
CA VAL A 926 -7.99 1.25 28.25
C VAL A 926 -7.27 0.86 29.54
N VAL A 927 -6.60 1.83 30.18
CA VAL A 927 -5.95 1.64 31.48
C VAL A 927 -7.00 1.57 32.59
N GLU A 928 -7.99 2.46 32.57
CA GLU A 928 -9.04 2.53 33.59
C GLU A 928 -9.92 1.26 33.61
N ALA A 929 -9.98 0.52 32.51
CA ALA A 929 -10.70 -0.75 32.40
C ALA A 929 -10.14 -1.88 33.30
N PHE A 930 -8.89 -1.79 33.78
CA PHE A 930 -8.35 -2.77 34.73
C PHE A 930 -8.89 -2.52 36.15
N HIS A 931 -9.50 -3.51 36.78
CA HIS A 931 -9.94 -3.47 38.18
C HIS A 931 -8.77 -3.57 39.17
N ASN A 932 -7.79 -4.44 38.91
CA ASN A 932 -6.63 -4.57 39.80
C ASN A 932 -5.74 -3.33 39.76
N ARG A 933 -5.48 -2.74 40.92
CA ARG A 933 -4.73 -1.47 41.03
C ARG A 933 -3.27 -1.60 40.59
N ASP A 934 -2.61 -2.72 40.89
CA ASP A 934 -1.22 -2.96 40.49
C ASP A 934 -1.11 -3.14 38.98
N ARG A 935 -2.07 -3.83 38.37
CA ARG A 935 -2.12 -4.01 36.90
C ARG A 935 -2.46 -2.72 36.18
N ARG A 936 -3.43 -1.96 36.69
CA ARG A 936 -3.76 -0.61 36.20
C ARG A 936 -2.52 0.28 36.21
N LYS A 937 -1.76 0.28 37.32
CA LYS A 937 -0.51 1.02 37.44
C LYS A 937 0.56 0.53 36.45
N ALA A 938 0.75 -0.79 36.33
CA ALA A 938 1.71 -1.37 35.39
C ALA A 938 1.36 -1.05 33.92
N ALA A 939 0.07 -1.09 33.55
CA ALA A 939 -0.41 -0.73 32.22
C ALA A 939 -0.17 0.77 31.93
N ALA A 940 -0.44 1.65 32.90
CA ALA A 940 -0.15 3.08 32.79
C ALA A 940 1.35 3.35 32.55
N GLU A 941 2.22 2.74 33.37
CA GLU A 941 3.68 2.87 33.25
C GLU A 941 4.19 2.32 31.91
N ALA A 942 3.63 1.20 31.42
CA ALA A 942 3.98 0.63 30.13
C ALA A 942 3.62 1.54 28.95
N ILE A 943 2.42 2.13 28.97
CA ILE A 943 1.96 3.09 27.96
C ILE A 943 2.80 4.37 28.00
N GLU A 944 3.08 4.93 29.18
CA GLU A 944 3.90 6.14 29.33
C GLU A 944 5.33 5.92 28.80
N LYS A 945 5.94 4.78 29.16
CA LYS A 945 7.27 4.39 28.67
C LYS A 945 7.29 4.19 27.15
N ALA A 946 6.25 3.56 26.60
CA ALA A 946 6.12 3.39 25.16
C ALA A 946 5.92 4.73 24.44
N ALA A 947 5.13 5.64 25.01
CA ALA A 947 4.90 6.96 24.46
C ALA A 947 6.18 7.79 24.37
N ALA A 948 7.02 7.75 25.40
CA ALA A 948 8.32 8.43 25.45
C ALA A 948 9.28 8.02 24.33
N SER A 949 9.11 6.81 23.77
CA SER A 949 9.94 6.33 22.65
C SER A 949 9.56 6.94 21.29
N GLY A 950 8.42 7.61 21.16
CA GLY A 950 7.92 8.12 19.88
C GLY A 950 7.54 7.03 18.87
N ASN A 951 7.36 5.78 19.32
CA ASN A 951 6.98 4.63 18.50
C ASN A 951 5.51 4.24 18.75
N LEU A 952 4.67 4.47 17.74
CA LEU A 952 3.22 4.28 17.81
C LEU A 952 2.84 2.79 17.82
N LEU A 953 3.64 1.93 17.18
CA LEU A 953 3.44 0.48 17.25
C LEU A 953 3.75 -0.07 18.65
N ALA A 954 4.83 0.41 19.27
CA ALA A 954 5.16 0.04 20.65
C ALA A 954 4.06 0.50 21.61
N LEU A 955 3.52 1.70 21.40
CA LEU A 955 2.41 2.24 22.17
C LEU A 955 1.13 1.41 22.01
N ALA A 956 0.73 1.08 20.79
CA ALA A 956 -0.45 0.26 20.51
C ALA A 956 -0.33 -1.13 21.16
N ARG A 957 0.85 -1.77 21.06
CA ARG A 957 1.12 -3.08 21.69
C ARG A 957 1.14 -3.02 23.21
N ALA A 958 1.63 -1.93 23.80
CA ALA A 958 1.62 -1.76 25.26
C ALA A 958 0.20 -1.65 25.83
N ALA A 959 -0.74 -1.13 25.05
CA ALA A 959 -2.14 -1.01 25.44
C ALA A 959 -3.00 -2.25 25.10
N ASP A 960 -2.56 -3.10 24.15
CA ASP A 960 -3.32 -4.24 23.66
C ASP A 960 -2.87 -5.57 24.28
N ASP A 961 -3.24 -5.79 25.55
CA ASP A 961 -3.07 -7.06 26.25
C ASP A 961 -4.44 -7.67 26.59
N PRO A 962 -5.03 -8.49 25.68
CA PRO A 962 -6.33 -9.10 25.92
C PRO A 962 -6.29 -10.18 27.01
N ASP A 963 -5.18 -10.92 27.14
CA ASP A 963 -5.03 -11.98 28.13
C ASP A 963 -4.93 -11.39 29.55
N ALA A 964 -4.18 -10.30 29.72
CA ALA A 964 -4.11 -9.61 31.00
C ALA A 964 -5.47 -9.03 31.42
N ARG A 965 -6.26 -8.51 30.48
CA ARG A 965 -7.62 -8.00 30.73
C ARG A 965 -8.57 -9.12 31.12
N GLN A 966 -8.60 -10.22 30.37
CA GLN A 966 -9.45 -11.36 30.71
C GLN A 966 -9.07 -11.97 32.07
N TYR A 967 -7.77 -12.03 32.38
CA TYR A 967 -7.32 -12.47 33.70
C TYR A 967 -7.75 -11.49 34.79
N ASP A 968 -7.68 -10.19 34.53
CA ASP A 968 -8.09 -9.16 35.49
C ASP A 968 -9.60 -9.25 35.80
N GLU A 969 -10.43 -9.36 34.77
CA GLU A 969 -11.88 -9.56 34.91
C GLU A 969 -12.22 -10.84 35.67
N THR A 970 -11.59 -11.97 35.32
CA THR A 970 -11.82 -13.25 36.02
C THR A 970 -11.31 -13.22 37.45
N GLY A 971 -10.18 -12.55 37.71
CA GLY A 971 -9.63 -12.34 39.05
C GLY A 971 -10.52 -11.43 39.89
N PHE A 972 -11.08 -10.37 39.31
CA PHE A 972 -12.04 -9.49 39.98
C PHE A 972 -13.33 -10.24 40.34
N ALA A 973 -13.87 -11.05 39.43
CA ALA A 973 -15.03 -11.89 39.68
C ALA A 973 -14.76 -12.92 40.80
N GLN A 974 -13.58 -13.54 40.80
CA GLN A 974 -13.15 -14.44 41.88
C GLN A 974 -13.00 -13.70 43.21
N ALA A 975 -12.43 -12.50 43.20
CA ALA A 975 -12.27 -11.67 44.40
C ALA A 975 -13.63 -11.25 44.98
N ARG A 976 -14.62 -10.91 44.13
CA ARG A 976 -16.02 -10.67 44.57
C ARG A 976 -16.62 -11.91 45.23
N ALA A 977 -16.47 -13.07 44.61
CA ALA A 977 -16.98 -14.33 45.17
C ALA A 977 -16.29 -14.68 46.50
N GLU A 978 -14.97 -14.50 46.61
CA GLU A 978 -14.22 -14.73 47.85
C GLU A 978 -14.64 -13.72 48.94
N TYR A 979 -14.79 -12.45 48.60
CA TYR A 979 -15.25 -11.42 49.52
C TYR A 979 -16.66 -11.73 50.07
N ALA A 980 -17.59 -12.12 49.19
CA ALA A 980 -18.95 -12.49 49.56
C ALA A 980 -18.99 -13.76 50.46
N ALA A 981 -18.20 -14.79 50.13
CA ALA A 981 -18.09 -15.99 50.94
C ALA A 981 -17.51 -15.69 52.34
N MET A 982 -16.48 -14.83 52.42
CA MET A 982 -15.91 -14.39 53.69
C MET A 982 -16.90 -13.53 54.49
N ALA A 983 -17.68 -12.66 53.83
CA ALA A 983 -18.73 -11.87 54.49
C ALA A 983 -19.80 -12.79 55.11
N GLN A 984 -20.20 -13.84 54.39
CA GLN A 984 -21.13 -14.85 54.88
C GLN A 984 -20.54 -15.64 56.06
N GLU A 985 -19.28 -16.08 55.98
CA GLU A 985 -18.61 -16.82 57.07
C GLU A 985 -18.44 -15.96 58.32
N ILE A 986 -18.08 -14.68 58.18
CA ILE A 986 -18.03 -13.71 59.29
C ILE A 986 -19.42 -13.59 59.93
N ALA A 987 -20.47 -13.43 59.12
CA ALA A 987 -21.84 -13.35 59.62
C ALA A 987 -22.26 -14.64 60.37
N GLU A 988 -21.85 -15.82 59.91
CA GLU A 988 -22.13 -17.09 60.60
C GLU A 988 -21.35 -17.23 61.91
N LEU A 989 -20.08 -16.84 61.93
CA LEU A 989 -19.23 -16.85 63.14
C LEU A 989 -19.76 -15.88 64.20
N GLU A 990 -20.24 -14.71 63.79
CA GLU A 990 -20.82 -13.69 64.67
C GLU A 990 -22.25 -14.02 65.11
N SER A 991 -23.00 -14.79 64.32
CA SER A 991 -24.35 -15.26 64.67
C SER A 991 -24.38 -16.30 65.81
N GLY A 992 -23.22 -16.78 66.29
CA GLY A 992 -23.13 -17.66 67.46
C GLY A 992 -23.37 -19.15 67.20
N LYS A 993 -23.41 -19.62 65.94
CA LYS A 993 -23.61 -21.04 65.58
C LYS A 993 -22.59 -22.02 66.18
N LEU A 994 -21.40 -21.54 66.57
CA LEU A 994 -20.36 -22.35 67.25
C LEU A 994 -20.68 -22.68 68.72
N VAL A 995 -21.67 -22.01 69.32
CA VAL A 995 -22.09 -22.18 70.72
C VAL A 995 -23.37 -23.03 70.83
N ASP A 996 -23.86 -23.59 69.72
CA ASP A 996 -25.00 -24.49 69.73
C ASP A 996 -24.69 -25.71 70.63
N PRO A 997 -25.45 -25.93 71.71
CA PRO A 997 -25.22 -27.03 72.63
C PRO A 997 -25.25 -28.41 71.96
N ALA A 998 -25.77 -28.56 70.75
CA ALA A 998 -25.66 -29.80 69.96
C ALA A 998 -24.23 -30.06 69.42
N HIS A 999 -23.52 -29.03 68.98
CA HIS A 999 -22.18 -29.16 68.37
C HIS A 999 -21.09 -29.38 69.42
N VAL A 1000 -21.21 -28.73 70.58
CA VAL A 1000 -20.30 -28.89 71.73
C VAL A 1000 -20.40 -30.32 72.30
N ARG A 1001 -21.62 -30.90 72.34
CA ARG A 1001 -21.88 -32.27 72.77
C ARG A 1001 -21.24 -33.33 71.88
N LEU A 1002 -21.01 -33.04 70.60
CA LEU A 1002 -20.38 -33.96 69.66
C LEU A 1002 -18.84 -33.94 69.78
N ARG A 1003 -18.24 -32.76 69.95
CA ARG A 1003 -16.78 -32.66 70.13
C ARG A 1003 -16.30 -33.08 71.52
N SER A 1004 -17.09 -32.89 72.58
CA SER A 1004 -16.76 -33.43 73.91
C SER A 1004 -16.73 -34.96 73.92
N ARG A 1005 -17.59 -35.63 73.12
CA ARG A 1005 -17.60 -37.10 72.96
C ARG A 1005 -16.31 -37.65 72.36
N GLN A 1006 -15.72 -36.96 71.38
CA GLN A 1006 -14.47 -37.41 70.74
C GLN A 1006 -13.24 -37.20 71.63
N ALA A 1007 -13.23 -36.15 72.46
CA ALA A 1007 -12.15 -35.93 73.43
C ALA A 1007 -12.15 -36.98 74.56
N SER A 1008 -13.32 -37.40 75.06
CA SER A 1008 -13.43 -38.44 76.10
C SER A 1008 -13.01 -39.83 75.59
N SER A 1009 -13.25 -40.16 74.32
CA SER A 1009 -12.83 -41.45 73.73
C SER A 1009 -11.33 -41.55 73.47
N LEU A 1010 -10.63 -40.43 73.28
CA LEU A 1010 -9.17 -40.40 73.07
C LEU A 1010 -8.38 -40.63 74.36
N VAL A 1011 -8.90 -40.19 75.52
CA VAL A 1011 -8.26 -40.45 76.83
C VAL A 1011 -8.50 -41.88 77.31
N ALA A 1012 -9.62 -42.51 76.95
CA ALA A 1012 -9.88 -43.92 77.23
C ALA A 1012 -9.07 -44.89 76.32
N GLY A 1013 -8.63 -44.42 75.15
CA GLY A 1013 -7.84 -45.21 74.18
C GLY A 1013 -6.37 -45.44 74.56
N CYS A 1014 -5.81 -44.70 75.52
CA CYS A 1014 -4.39 -44.81 75.91
C CYS A 1014 -4.11 -45.79 77.06
N ALA A 1015 -5.11 -46.43 77.66
CA ALA A 1015 -4.94 -47.33 78.81
C ALA A 1015 -5.07 -48.84 78.49
N LEU A 1016 -5.22 -49.23 77.21
CA LEU A 1016 -5.48 -50.62 76.80
C LEU A 1016 -4.32 -51.25 76.01
N GLY A 1017 -3.11 -51.13 76.55
CA GLY A 1017 -1.87 -51.57 75.91
C GLY A 1017 -0.92 -52.33 76.82
N ALA A 1018 -1.40 -53.22 77.71
CA ALA A 1018 -0.58 -54.28 78.30
C ALA A 1018 -1.43 -55.32 79.07
N ILE A 1019 -1.09 -56.59 78.81
CA ILE A 1019 -1.36 -57.82 79.59
C ILE A 1019 -2.30 -58.80 78.88
N PHE A 1020 -1.65 -59.75 78.23
CA PHE A 1020 -2.16 -60.93 77.54
C PHE A 1020 -2.66 -62.00 78.52
N ALA A 1021 -3.56 -62.83 77.98
CA ALA A 1021 -3.77 -64.24 78.24
C ALA A 1021 -4.45 -64.66 79.58
N LEU A 1022 -5.70 -65.11 79.42
CA LEU A 1022 -6.29 -66.29 80.07
C LEU A 1022 -5.23 -67.28 80.59
N PRO A 1023 -5.37 -67.81 81.82
CA PRO A 1023 -6.29 -68.94 81.95
C PRO A 1023 -6.93 -69.12 83.35
N ILE A 1024 -7.94 -69.99 83.40
CA ILE A 1024 -8.47 -70.68 84.60
C ILE A 1024 -9.50 -69.88 85.41
N LEU A 1025 -10.74 -69.96 84.93
CA LEU A 1025 -11.97 -69.67 85.64
C LEU A 1025 -12.28 -70.71 86.76
N ALA A 1026 -11.27 -71.27 87.44
CA ALA A 1026 -11.45 -72.37 88.39
C ALA A 1026 -10.60 -72.30 89.68
N VAL A 1027 -10.07 -71.13 90.05
CA VAL A 1027 -9.53 -70.86 91.42
C VAL A 1027 -10.17 -69.59 92.05
N LEU A 1028 -11.28 -69.13 91.49
CA LEU A 1028 -11.68 -67.71 91.52
C LEU A 1028 -12.52 -67.21 92.69
N LEU A 1029 -12.89 -68.03 93.67
CA LEU A 1029 -13.79 -67.55 94.74
C LEU A 1029 -13.16 -66.42 95.60
N PRO A 1030 -11.89 -66.51 96.04
CA PRO A 1030 -11.28 -65.47 96.88
C PRO A 1030 -10.98 -64.17 96.12
N SER A 1031 -10.61 -64.28 94.83
CA SER A 1031 -10.33 -63.10 93.99
C SER A 1031 -11.62 -62.35 93.59
N LEU A 1032 -12.71 -63.08 93.34
CA LEU A 1032 -14.04 -62.49 93.12
C LEU A 1032 -14.54 -61.74 94.36
N LEU A 1033 -14.30 -62.29 95.55
CA LEU A 1033 -14.66 -61.64 96.81
C LEU A 1033 -13.94 -60.29 96.96
N VAL A 1034 -12.62 -60.25 96.79
CA VAL A 1034 -11.82 -59.01 96.87
C VAL A 1034 -12.27 -57.99 95.82
N LEU A 1035 -12.45 -58.42 94.57
CA LEU A 1035 -12.91 -57.53 93.49
C LEU A 1035 -14.32 -56.97 93.72
N SER A 1036 -15.25 -57.79 94.20
CA SER A 1036 -16.63 -57.37 94.43
C SER A 1036 -16.73 -56.23 95.45
N VAL A 1037 -15.79 -56.19 96.39
CA VAL A 1037 -15.72 -55.17 97.44
C VAL A 1037 -14.94 -53.94 96.98
N CYS A 1038 -13.80 -54.11 96.30
CA CYS A 1038 -13.02 -52.99 95.77
C CYS A 1038 -13.77 -52.22 94.67
N LEU A 1039 -14.65 -52.88 93.90
CA LEU A 1039 -15.35 -52.27 92.76
C LEU A 1039 -16.73 -51.67 93.06
N LEU A 1040 -17.17 -51.62 94.33
CA LEU A 1040 -18.42 -50.97 94.73
C LEU A 1040 -18.57 -49.51 94.23
N PRO A 1041 -17.53 -48.65 94.24
CA PRO A 1041 -17.62 -47.30 93.68
C PRO A 1041 -17.92 -47.27 92.17
N THR A 1042 -17.44 -48.27 91.41
CA THR A 1042 -17.74 -48.42 89.98
C THR A 1042 -19.20 -48.77 89.78
N LEU A 1043 -19.75 -49.63 90.64
CA LEU A 1043 -21.18 -49.96 90.61
C LEU A 1043 -22.03 -48.72 90.96
N GLY A 1044 -21.59 -47.92 91.93
CA GLY A 1044 -22.19 -46.62 92.24
C GLY A 1044 -22.16 -45.65 91.05
N ALA A 1045 -21.03 -45.56 90.34
CA ALA A 1045 -20.92 -44.77 89.11
C ALA A 1045 -21.83 -45.30 88.01
N TYR A 1046 -21.93 -46.62 87.82
CA TYR A 1046 -22.79 -47.24 86.81
C TYR A 1046 -24.27 -46.93 87.02
N VAL A 1047 -24.72 -46.88 88.28
CA VAL A 1047 -26.09 -46.52 88.65
C VAL A 1047 -26.33 -45.01 88.51
N ALA A 1048 -25.37 -44.19 88.95
CA ALA A 1048 -25.49 -42.73 88.88
C ALA A 1048 -25.36 -42.17 87.44
N ASP A 1049 -24.71 -42.93 86.56
CA ASP A 1049 -24.49 -42.55 85.17
C ASP A 1049 -25.79 -42.63 84.35
N ARG A 1050 -26.35 -41.46 84.04
CA ARG A 1050 -27.53 -41.30 83.19
C ARG A 1050 -27.19 -41.13 81.71
N TYR A 1051 -25.91 -41.13 81.33
CA TYR A 1051 -25.48 -41.05 79.94
C TYR A 1051 -25.68 -42.39 79.24
N ARG A 1052 -26.15 -42.34 77.98
CA ARG A 1052 -26.54 -43.54 77.21
C ARG A 1052 -25.36 -44.48 76.94
N ASP A 1053 -24.18 -43.91 76.87
CA ASP A 1053 -22.87 -44.54 76.63
C ASP A 1053 -22.14 -44.93 77.92
N LYS A 1054 -22.73 -44.66 79.09
CA LYS A 1054 -22.15 -44.98 80.41
C LYS A 1054 -20.72 -44.44 80.60
N SER A 1055 -20.43 -43.26 80.06
CA SER A 1055 -19.08 -42.67 80.02
C SER A 1055 -18.52 -42.32 81.40
N LEU A 1056 -19.36 -41.90 82.36
CA LEU A 1056 -18.94 -41.70 83.76
C LEU A 1056 -18.59 -43.04 84.43
N ALA A 1057 -19.41 -44.07 84.20
CA ALA A 1057 -19.18 -45.41 84.72
C ALA A 1057 -17.90 -46.03 84.18
N ILE A 1058 -17.60 -45.79 82.90
CA ILE A 1058 -16.36 -46.25 82.26
C ILE A 1058 -15.15 -45.53 82.85
N THR A 1059 -15.18 -44.19 82.95
CA THR A 1059 -14.07 -43.40 83.49
C THR A 1059 -13.77 -43.75 84.95
N VAL A 1060 -14.81 -43.84 85.79
CA VAL A 1060 -14.65 -44.24 87.20
C VAL A 1060 -14.24 -45.70 87.30
N GLY A 1061 -14.80 -46.56 86.46
CA GLY A 1061 -14.54 -47.99 86.47
C GLY A 1061 -13.11 -48.37 86.15
N LEU A 1062 -12.53 -47.76 85.12
CA LEU A 1062 -11.13 -48.00 84.75
C LEU A 1062 -10.16 -47.59 85.86
N LEU A 1063 -10.35 -46.42 86.45
CA LEU A 1063 -9.50 -45.94 87.55
C LEU A 1063 -9.66 -46.78 88.82
N ASN A 1064 -10.89 -47.20 89.14
CA ASN A 1064 -11.14 -48.06 90.29
C ASN A 1064 -10.51 -49.46 90.12
N ILE A 1065 -10.52 -50.03 88.91
CA ILE A 1065 -9.82 -51.28 88.61
C ILE A 1065 -8.31 -51.13 88.84
N CYS A 1066 -7.71 -50.03 88.39
CA CYS A 1066 -6.29 -49.76 88.66
C CYS A 1066 -5.98 -49.72 90.16
N GLY A 1067 -6.87 -49.11 90.95
CA GLY A 1067 -6.73 -49.08 92.41
C GLY A 1067 -6.95 -50.43 93.11
N ALA A 1068 -7.64 -51.38 92.46
CA ALA A 1068 -7.88 -52.73 92.99
C ALA A 1068 -6.74 -53.74 92.69
N LEU A 1069 -5.87 -53.43 91.72
CA LEU A 1069 -4.76 -54.33 91.33
C LEU A 1069 -3.81 -54.71 92.47
N PRO A 1070 -3.40 -53.80 93.38
CA PRO A 1070 -2.53 -54.17 94.50
C PRO A 1070 -3.17 -55.16 95.47
N ALA A 1071 -4.49 -55.08 95.68
CA ALA A 1071 -5.23 -56.02 96.51
C ALA A 1071 -5.27 -57.42 95.89
N LEU A 1072 -5.46 -57.49 94.57
CA LEU A 1072 -5.35 -58.75 93.82
C LEU A 1072 -3.94 -59.33 93.85
N GLY A 1073 -2.91 -58.49 93.69
CA GLY A 1073 -1.51 -58.91 93.77
C GLY A 1073 -1.16 -59.51 95.13
N GLN A 1074 -1.60 -58.89 96.24
CA GLN A 1074 -1.41 -59.46 97.58
C GLN A 1074 -2.11 -60.81 97.74
N LEU A 1075 -3.37 -60.93 97.31
CA LEU A 1075 -4.11 -62.19 97.38
C LEU A 1075 -3.44 -63.31 96.58
N TRP A 1076 -2.93 -62.99 95.39
CA TRP A 1076 -2.24 -63.94 94.52
C TRP A 1076 -0.91 -64.40 95.11
N SER A 1077 -0.17 -63.51 95.79
CA SER A 1077 1.08 -63.87 96.48
C SER A 1077 0.89 -64.79 97.70
N ARG A 1078 -0.32 -64.80 98.30
CA ARG A 1078 -0.65 -65.57 99.53
C ARG A 1078 -1.40 -66.89 99.27
N GLY A 1079 -1.41 -67.37 98.03
CA GLY A 1079 -1.94 -68.71 97.68
C GLY A 1079 -3.45 -68.80 97.44
N GLN A 1080 -4.15 -67.67 97.19
CA GLN A 1080 -5.57 -67.62 96.81
C GLN A 1080 -6.50 -68.50 97.66
N THR A 1081 -6.45 -68.38 98.99
CA THR A 1081 -7.40 -69.03 99.90
C THR A 1081 -8.47 -68.04 100.37
N LEU A 1082 -9.63 -68.54 100.80
CA LEU A 1082 -10.68 -67.70 101.41
C LEU A 1082 -10.19 -66.96 102.65
N ILE A 1083 -9.26 -67.54 103.39
CA ILE A 1083 -8.63 -66.92 104.56
C ILE A 1083 -7.76 -65.72 104.12
N ALA A 1084 -6.92 -65.90 103.10
CA ALA A 1084 -6.11 -64.82 102.55
C ALA A 1084 -6.96 -63.67 101.97
N ALA A 1085 -8.12 -63.95 101.37
CA ALA A 1085 -9.05 -62.91 100.94
C ALA A 1085 -9.66 -62.13 102.12
N GLY A 1086 -9.95 -62.81 103.24
CA GLY A 1086 -10.39 -62.14 104.48
C GLY A 1086 -9.32 -61.19 105.04
N GLU A 1087 -8.05 -61.58 105.01
CA GLU A 1087 -6.94 -60.73 105.45
C GLU A 1087 -6.73 -59.52 104.52
N VAL A 1088 -6.74 -59.73 103.20
CA VAL A 1088 -6.61 -58.65 102.21
C VAL A 1088 -7.77 -57.65 102.32
N LEU A 1089 -8.99 -58.13 102.57
CA LEU A 1089 -10.16 -57.27 102.80
C LEU A 1089 -10.11 -56.52 104.14
N GLY A 1090 -9.32 -57.00 105.10
CA GLY A 1090 -9.07 -56.31 106.38
C GLY A 1090 -8.06 -55.15 106.29
N ASP A 1091 -7.33 -55.01 105.18
CA ASP A 1091 -6.35 -53.95 104.98
C ASP A 1091 -7.01 -52.65 104.48
N VAL A 1092 -7.26 -51.73 105.41
CA VAL A 1092 -7.88 -50.42 105.16
C VAL A 1092 -7.11 -49.60 104.11
N PHE A 1093 -5.80 -49.78 103.97
CA PHE A 1093 -5.00 -49.02 103.00
C PHE A 1093 -5.37 -49.39 101.56
N LEU A 1094 -5.68 -50.65 101.30
CA LEU A 1094 -6.12 -51.12 99.98
C LEU A 1094 -7.50 -50.57 99.59
N TRP A 1095 -8.38 -50.34 100.56
CA TRP A 1095 -9.67 -49.69 100.32
C TRP A 1095 -9.51 -48.22 99.94
N LEU A 1096 -8.65 -47.48 100.65
CA LEU A 1096 -8.33 -46.09 100.35
C LEU A 1096 -7.77 -45.93 98.93
N LEU A 1097 -6.94 -46.87 98.50
CA LEU A 1097 -6.35 -46.83 97.16
C LEU A 1097 -7.39 -47.08 96.05
N ALA A 1098 -8.20 -48.13 96.19
CA ALA A 1098 -9.26 -48.45 95.23
C ALA A 1098 -10.31 -47.32 95.16
N TYR A 1099 -10.83 -46.88 96.30
CA TYR A 1099 -11.92 -45.90 96.34
C TYR A 1099 -11.41 -44.48 96.04
N GLY A 1100 -10.16 -44.17 96.42
CA GLY A 1100 -9.49 -42.93 96.06
C GLY A 1100 -9.31 -42.77 94.55
N ALA A 1101 -8.90 -43.85 93.87
CA ALA A 1101 -8.81 -43.86 92.41
C ALA A 1101 -10.17 -43.66 91.73
N ALA A 1102 -11.24 -44.28 92.27
CA ALA A 1102 -12.60 -44.03 91.81
C ALA A 1102 -13.04 -42.57 92.00
N GLY A 1103 -12.70 -41.94 93.13
CA GLY A 1103 -12.98 -40.54 93.42
C GLY A 1103 -12.33 -39.57 92.44
N VAL A 1104 -11.09 -39.85 92.02
CA VAL A 1104 -10.40 -39.08 90.97
C VAL A 1104 -11.14 -39.17 89.63
N GLY A 1105 -11.69 -40.34 89.30
CA GLY A 1105 -12.49 -40.53 88.08
C GLY A 1105 -13.75 -39.67 88.02
N TRP A 1106 -14.41 -39.47 89.17
CA TRP A 1106 -15.57 -38.59 89.28
C TRP A 1106 -15.22 -37.11 89.07
N ILE A 1107 -14.07 -36.67 89.58
CA ILE A 1107 -13.60 -35.29 89.45
C ILE A 1107 -13.25 -34.98 87.98
N LEU A 1108 -12.53 -35.88 87.31
CA LEU A 1108 -12.13 -35.72 85.91
C LEU A 1108 -13.32 -35.57 84.95
N PHE A 1109 -14.38 -36.37 85.15
CA PHE A 1109 -15.58 -36.30 84.31
C PHE A 1109 -16.31 -34.95 84.46
N SER A 1110 -16.29 -34.36 85.66
CA SER A 1110 -17.07 -33.16 85.99
C SER A 1110 -16.43 -31.85 85.53
N MET A 1111 -15.10 -31.79 85.35
CA MET A 1111 -14.37 -30.54 85.04
C MET A 1111 -14.11 -30.27 83.55
N MET A 1112 -14.29 -31.24 82.66
CA MET A 1112 -13.94 -31.11 81.23
C MET A 1112 -14.88 -30.24 80.37
N PRO A 1113 -16.21 -30.24 80.54
CA PRO A 1113 -17.12 -29.48 79.66
C PRO A 1113 -16.91 -27.94 79.63
N PRO A 1114 -16.66 -27.25 80.77
CA PRO A 1114 -16.43 -25.79 80.78
C PRO A 1114 -15.15 -25.35 80.04
N VAL A 1115 -14.11 -26.19 80.03
CA VAL A 1115 -12.82 -25.88 79.40
C VAL A 1115 -12.96 -25.87 77.87
N VAL A 1116 -13.72 -26.81 77.32
CA VAL A 1116 -13.95 -26.92 75.86
C VAL A 1116 -14.78 -25.74 75.32
N MET A 1117 -15.76 -25.26 76.09
CA MET A 1117 -16.58 -24.10 75.72
C MET A 1117 -15.75 -22.82 75.60
N THR A 1118 -14.84 -22.59 76.55
CA THR A 1118 -14.02 -21.38 76.57
C THR A 1118 -13.06 -21.33 75.38
N TYR A 1119 -12.46 -22.47 75.02
CA TYR A 1119 -11.57 -22.61 73.87
C TYR A 1119 -12.26 -22.31 72.53
N LEU A 1120 -13.48 -22.82 72.33
CA LEU A 1120 -14.22 -22.63 71.08
C LEU A 1120 -14.64 -21.17 70.85
N SER A 1121 -14.95 -20.41 71.90
CA SER A 1121 -15.31 -18.98 71.75
C SER A 1121 -14.13 -18.11 71.33
N LEU A 1122 -12.95 -18.33 71.92
CA LEU A 1122 -11.73 -17.58 71.59
C LEU A 1122 -11.22 -17.89 70.17
N SER A 1123 -11.40 -19.14 69.71
CA SER A 1123 -11.02 -19.55 68.35
C SER A 1123 -11.93 -18.94 67.28
N GLY A 1124 -13.22 -18.72 67.57
CA GLY A 1124 -14.16 -18.12 66.62
C GLY A 1124 -13.89 -16.64 66.37
N THR A 1125 -13.60 -15.88 67.43
CA THR A 1125 -13.29 -14.44 67.32
C THR A 1125 -11.97 -14.16 66.60
N ALA A 1126 -10.95 -15.00 66.83
CA ALA A 1126 -9.67 -14.89 66.13
C ALA A 1126 -9.82 -15.15 64.63
N ARG A 1127 -10.67 -16.11 64.23
CA ARG A 1127 -10.94 -16.43 62.83
C ARG A 1127 -11.73 -15.31 62.13
N ALA A 1128 -12.70 -14.70 62.79
CA ALA A 1128 -13.45 -13.58 62.23
C ALA A 1128 -12.55 -12.37 61.94
N GLN A 1129 -11.60 -12.06 62.83
CA GLN A 1129 -10.64 -10.99 62.60
C GLN A 1129 -9.68 -11.29 61.43
N GLU A 1130 -9.18 -12.53 61.33
CA GLU A 1130 -8.34 -12.96 60.21
C GLU A 1130 -9.06 -12.80 58.85
N LEU A 1131 -10.35 -13.11 58.79
CA LEU A 1131 -11.16 -12.93 57.58
C LEU A 1131 -11.39 -11.46 57.23
N ARG A 1132 -11.56 -10.58 58.22
CA ARG A 1132 -11.66 -9.11 58.00
C ARG A 1132 -10.37 -8.52 57.45
N ASP A 1133 -9.23 -8.88 58.02
CA ASP A 1133 -7.92 -8.45 57.53
C ASP A 1133 -7.69 -8.91 56.07
N ARG A 1134 -8.26 -10.06 55.69
CA ARG A 1134 -8.21 -10.57 54.31
C ARG A 1134 -9.19 -9.84 53.39
N GLN A 1135 -10.38 -9.46 53.86
CA GLN A 1135 -11.30 -8.59 53.13
C GLN A 1135 -10.71 -7.21 52.85
N GLU A 1136 -10.02 -6.61 53.84
CA GLU A 1136 -9.32 -5.33 53.65
C GLU A 1136 -8.23 -5.44 52.58
N LYS A 1137 -7.47 -6.54 52.55
CA LYS A 1137 -6.49 -6.80 51.49
C LYS A 1137 -7.12 -6.93 50.10
N LEU A 1138 -8.29 -7.57 49.99
CA LEU A 1138 -9.00 -7.64 48.70
C LEU A 1138 -9.43 -6.26 48.23
N ILE A 1139 -9.96 -5.41 49.13
CA ILE A 1139 -10.32 -4.02 48.82
C ILE A 1139 -9.08 -3.19 48.45
N GLU A 1140 -7.95 -3.42 49.10
CA GLU A 1140 -6.70 -2.71 48.81
C GLU A 1140 -6.23 -2.99 47.37
N ILE A 1141 -6.30 -4.25 46.92
CA ILE A 1141 -5.80 -4.72 45.62
C ILE A 1141 -6.79 -4.42 44.49
N TRP A 1142 -8.09 -4.65 44.71
CA TRP A 1142 -9.12 -4.65 43.67
C TRP A 1142 -10.10 -3.47 43.75
N GLY A 1143 -9.97 -2.61 44.77
CA GLY A 1143 -10.85 -1.47 44.98
C GLY A 1143 -12.10 -1.79 45.81
N LYS A 1144 -12.86 -0.74 46.14
CA LYS A 1144 -14.08 -0.86 46.96
C LYS A 1144 -15.22 -1.57 46.23
N GLU A 1145 -15.18 -1.59 44.91
CA GLU A 1145 -16.15 -2.23 44.02
C GLU A 1145 -16.30 -3.75 44.29
N VAL A 1146 -15.27 -4.39 44.86
CA VAL A 1146 -15.36 -5.80 45.28
C VAL A 1146 -16.36 -6.03 46.43
N ALA A 1147 -16.59 -4.98 47.24
CA ALA A 1147 -17.52 -5.02 48.37
C ALA A 1147 -18.95 -4.64 47.98
N ASP A 1148 -19.18 -4.10 46.78
CA ASP A 1148 -20.52 -3.75 46.31
C ASP A 1148 -21.28 -5.04 45.95
N GLN A 1149 -22.33 -5.31 46.72
CA GLN A 1149 -23.32 -6.31 46.37
C GLN A 1149 -24.25 -5.69 45.33
N ASP A 1150 -24.25 -6.23 44.11
CA ASP A 1150 -25.40 -6.04 43.23
C ASP A 1150 -26.57 -6.74 43.91
N ASP A 1151 -27.50 -5.97 44.46
CA ASP A 1151 -28.86 -6.44 44.70
C ASP A 1151 -29.40 -6.87 43.33
N GLY A 1152 -29.33 -8.16 43.03
CA GLY A 1152 -29.84 -8.71 41.79
C GLY A 1152 -31.34 -8.44 41.65
N GLU A 1153 -31.70 -7.46 40.84
CA GLU A 1153 -32.85 -7.62 39.96
C GLU A 1153 -32.43 -8.61 38.87
N GLU A 1154 -32.90 -9.86 39.01
CA GLU A 1154 -32.96 -10.81 37.90
C GLU A 1154 -33.91 -10.26 36.81
N GLU A 1155 -33.37 -9.94 35.64
CA GLU A 1155 -34.11 -9.91 34.36
C GLU A 1155 -33.47 -10.88 33.35
#